data_AF-M4VEG0-F1
#
_entry.id   AF-M4VEG0-F1
#
_cell.length_a   1.000
_cell.length_b   1.000
_cell.length_c   1.000
_cell.angle_alpha   90.00
_cell.angle_beta   90.00
_cell.angle_gamma   90.00
#
_symmetry.space_group_name_H-M   'P 1'
#
loop_
_entity.id
_entity.type
_entity.pdbx_description
1 polymer ?
#
loop_
_entity_poly.entity_id
_entity_poly.type
_entity_poly.pdbx_seq_one_letter_code
_entity_poly.pdbx_strand_id
1 'polypeptide(L)'
;MSWSLYLILFLNTAFAQVEEAGWFTHLQGSLGGESRCTPASIAEVQQLDCNINNYNFRGDVSQFPDQADHLAEEIFFQSITERSHNSSRCHLDALNSYATNQAEHERFNQWSLSAFRVIEDELRYYVQRKAELKSEIAARRMTFDKMDYSRAQVLSRQRVMELESEVYNLNLAIKSLSAKVPLGNHKDVSESLEDLVKRDPVSDETFLRKYSDELSGLRRSIRRSVEYFDRNRNSNGTYVVDKDMKISFANSGQVDAAFESMNDREAFSDGLQCRIDSRYRKGHQITEMFKMIALAGATILAAEVVIPIRAGAAALSAASAAARLTYLGAEFSLLALNGAVAAAVIQDVVRSCNGPTVLMSGQSAPNNTCNPRGRLNGMLQEASNAECAANILFAAAPGLMQARRGYLALKNTRMASQAIEAPIITVEEIVVTAPRRSRAASSGSGDVATASGSRGSGSTVRPSRGAAGRAEPPVAGRADAETTSTGGVGATARTTQTREQFSDEYVNRTYASSTQNQRWIDVAGDTPSGTSMRFFDVENAAMKHLNDTLLDKNLVTSLTNLHKEMLSEGMETLIRRYPTVEFLPYSDFKAMRYALRPRPPATQLPAGLEDDLAQLFTTTNERFASRLSASGLTPAGENPSTWFRSGFASSADEATLTSRYARSDGADANRMRRFSDDDLRQNLENIRSEGERYRSGLQTSLASSGLMEPSSVAGKMIPRREVFDAARKTKNTDELREFIRRTTGQEVTVQQAEDIRRYTNLVDEFSPGIHVAQREVASLADSPAGGFSIDFAGLGSFNGQATADALANSTNIRNAVLNARNSERRVTDLFRERKDRVESTVREVLARHRIQADIVASGDDMVVRPTTAIPTEVRREIAEALSREIDPASIRMSHVGDNIASGNERMIMATLGEACEKWIRKAAQGVVSASTLSQTLMLVEVSGTSSTNFSTNLVLGEGRTPISAADRASLQRISGQAVQAGCR
;
A
#
# COMPACT_ATOMS: atom_id res chain seq x y z
N MET A 1 -52.70 14.81 14.82
CA MET A 1 -52.00 13.59 15.26
C MET A 1 -52.29 12.50 14.25
N SER A 2 -51.43 12.31 13.23
CA SER A 2 -51.76 11.45 12.07
C SER A 2 -50.56 11.06 11.19
N TRP A 3 -49.36 10.96 11.78
CA TRP A 3 -48.17 10.42 11.10
C TRP A 3 -47.43 9.42 11.98
N SER A 4 -47.16 9.77 13.24
CA SER A 4 -46.51 8.88 14.22
C SER A 4 -47.26 7.54 14.39
N LEU A 5 -48.60 7.57 14.39
CA LEU A 5 -49.42 6.35 14.49
C LEU A 5 -49.32 5.47 13.24
N TYR A 6 -49.20 6.09 12.05
CA TYR A 6 -49.02 5.39 10.77
C TYR A 6 -47.63 4.75 10.70
N LEU A 7 -46.60 5.44 11.19
CA LEU A 7 -45.24 4.90 11.28
C LEU A 7 -45.15 3.75 12.29
N ILE A 8 -45.80 3.86 13.46
CA ILE A 8 -45.83 2.78 14.46
C ILE A 8 -46.58 1.56 13.93
N LEU A 9 -47.72 1.75 13.24
CA LEU A 9 -48.44 0.64 12.61
C LEU A 9 -47.60 -0.01 11.50
N PHE A 10 -47.00 0.78 10.59
CA PHE A 10 -46.16 0.26 9.51
C PHE A 10 -44.93 -0.50 10.04
N LEU A 11 -44.26 0.00 11.09
CA LEU A 11 -43.15 -0.68 11.73
C LEU A 11 -43.58 -1.96 12.45
N ASN A 12 -44.72 -1.97 13.13
CA ASN A 12 -45.23 -3.18 13.79
C ASN A 12 -45.67 -4.24 12.77
N THR A 13 -46.27 -3.85 11.64
CA THR A 13 -46.59 -4.79 10.54
C THR A 13 -45.32 -5.34 9.89
N ALA A 14 -44.29 -4.51 9.70
CA ALA A 14 -43.00 -4.95 9.19
C ALA A 14 -42.28 -5.91 10.16
N PHE A 15 -42.31 -5.64 11.47
CA PHE A 15 -41.76 -6.55 12.49
C PHE A 15 -42.51 -7.88 12.54
N ALA A 16 -43.85 -7.88 12.51
CA ALA A 16 -44.65 -9.10 12.48
C ALA A 16 -44.35 -9.97 11.24
N GLN A 17 -44.20 -9.36 10.06
CA GLN A 17 -43.83 -10.09 8.84
C GLN A 17 -42.39 -10.64 8.88
N VAL A 18 -41.47 -10.04 9.65
CA VAL A 18 -40.12 -10.57 9.89
C VAL A 18 -40.12 -11.74 10.87
N GLU A 19 -41.04 -11.78 11.85
CA GLU A 19 -41.24 -12.95 12.71
C GLU A 19 -41.93 -14.11 11.97
N GLU A 20 -43.02 -13.85 11.22
CA GLU A 20 -43.72 -14.88 10.43
C GLU A 20 -42.84 -15.55 9.36
N ALA A 21 -41.88 -14.82 8.79
CA ALA A 21 -40.99 -15.35 7.75
C ALA A 21 -39.94 -16.35 8.26
N GLY A 22 -39.86 -16.62 9.58
CA GLY A 22 -38.95 -17.62 10.16
C GLY A 22 -37.45 -17.27 10.09
N TRP A 23 -37.11 -16.01 9.76
CA TRP A 23 -35.73 -15.56 9.51
C TRP A 23 -34.80 -15.79 10.71
N PHE A 24 -35.30 -15.67 11.95
CA PHE A 24 -34.51 -15.90 13.16
C PHE A 24 -33.98 -17.34 13.28
N THR A 25 -34.77 -18.33 12.84
CA THR A 25 -34.36 -19.75 12.85
C THR A 25 -33.28 -20.01 11.81
N HIS A 26 -33.35 -19.34 10.65
CA HIS A 26 -32.31 -19.42 9.62
C HIS A 26 -31.01 -18.73 10.08
N LEU A 27 -31.11 -17.57 10.74
CA LEU A 27 -29.96 -16.86 11.33
C LEU A 27 -29.24 -17.68 12.42
N GLN A 28 -29.95 -18.49 13.22
CA GLN A 28 -29.29 -19.35 14.21
C GLN A 28 -28.40 -20.43 13.58
N GLY A 29 -28.74 -20.93 12.39
CA GLY A 29 -27.83 -21.79 11.61
C GLY A 29 -26.60 -21.02 11.13
N SER A 30 -26.80 -19.85 10.52
CA SER A 30 -25.73 -19.03 9.92
C SER A 30 -24.70 -18.47 10.92
N LEU A 31 -25.10 -18.26 12.17
CA LEU A 31 -24.25 -17.60 13.19
C LEU A 31 -23.61 -18.59 14.18
N GLY A 32 -23.91 -19.89 14.06
CA GLY A 32 -23.64 -20.89 15.10
C GLY A 32 -22.43 -21.80 14.91
N GLY A 33 -21.95 -22.02 13.67
CA GLY A 33 -21.02 -23.12 13.39
C GLY A 33 -19.99 -22.89 12.28
N GLU A 34 -19.25 -23.96 11.98
CA GLU A 34 -18.51 -24.19 10.77
C GLU A 34 -19.41 -23.94 9.57
N SER A 35 -18.88 -23.32 8.50
CA SER A 35 -19.40 -23.57 7.16
C SER A 35 -19.07 -25.01 6.81
N ARG A 36 -19.92 -25.94 7.28
CA ARG A 36 -19.86 -27.37 6.96
C ARG A 36 -20.31 -27.57 5.52
N CYS A 37 -19.46 -27.14 4.59
CA CYS A 37 -19.31 -27.81 3.31
C CYS A 37 -19.28 -29.30 3.62
N THR A 38 -20.23 -30.07 3.06
CA THR A 38 -20.46 -31.45 3.49
C THR A 38 -19.17 -32.25 3.37
N PRO A 39 -18.70 -32.92 4.45
CA PRO A 39 -17.52 -33.77 4.38
C PRO A 39 -17.71 -34.82 3.28
N ALA A 40 -16.68 -35.02 2.46
CA ALA A 40 -16.80 -35.84 1.27
C ALA A 40 -17.26 -37.26 1.63
N SER A 41 -18.36 -37.70 1.02
CA SER A 41 -18.83 -39.07 1.25
C SER A 41 -17.95 -40.09 0.53
N ILE A 42 -17.96 -41.35 0.96
CA ILE A 42 -17.26 -42.43 0.23
C ILE A 42 -17.82 -42.56 -1.20
N ALA A 43 -19.12 -42.34 -1.39
CA ALA A 43 -19.76 -42.31 -2.71
C ALA A 43 -19.30 -41.13 -3.58
N GLU A 44 -18.97 -39.99 -2.97
CA GLU A 44 -18.40 -38.82 -3.64
C GLU A 44 -16.95 -39.04 -4.06
N VAL A 45 -16.13 -39.65 -3.20
CA VAL A 45 -14.77 -40.10 -3.55
C VAL A 45 -14.82 -41.12 -4.70
N GLN A 46 -15.75 -42.09 -4.64
CA GLN A 46 -15.96 -43.07 -5.70
C GLN A 46 -16.49 -42.45 -7.00
N GLN A 47 -17.34 -41.41 -6.94
CA GLN A 47 -17.81 -40.68 -8.11
C GLN A 47 -16.66 -39.87 -8.76
N LEU A 48 -15.82 -39.22 -7.94
CA LEU A 48 -14.60 -38.55 -8.40
C LEU A 48 -13.66 -39.55 -9.10
N ASP A 49 -13.34 -40.68 -8.47
CA ASP A 49 -12.48 -41.73 -9.04
C ASP A 49 -13.04 -42.28 -10.37
N CYS A 50 -14.32 -42.70 -10.39
CA CYS A 50 -14.97 -43.17 -11.62
C CYS A 50 -14.96 -42.14 -12.75
N ASN A 51 -15.14 -40.86 -12.44
CA ASN A 51 -15.10 -39.78 -13.44
C ASN A 51 -13.66 -39.42 -13.87
N ILE A 52 -12.68 -39.68 -13.02
CA ILE A 52 -11.24 -39.38 -13.23
C ILE A 52 -10.44 -40.67 -13.55
N ASN A 53 -11.14 -41.70 -14.04
CA ASN A 53 -10.76 -42.86 -14.89
C ASN A 53 -9.42 -43.63 -14.71
N ASN A 54 -8.52 -43.25 -13.82
CA ASN A 54 -7.18 -43.85 -13.66
C ASN A 54 -6.72 -44.03 -12.21
N TYR A 55 -7.44 -43.51 -11.21
CA TYR A 55 -6.95 -43.49 -9.82
C TYR A 55 -7.20 -44.81 -9.09
N ASN A 56 -6.48 -45.86 -9.52
CA ASN A 56 -6.60 -47.25 -9.06
C ASN A 56 -6.25 -47.44 -7.56
N PHE A 57 -7.07 -46.88 -6.68
CA PHE A 57 -6.87 -46.82 -5.24
C PHE A 57 -7.23 -48.18 -4.61
N ARG A 58 -6.24 -49.07 -4.58
CA ARG A 58 -6.39 -50.45 -4.06
C ARG A 58 -6.54 -50.54 -2.53
N GLY A 59 -6.67 -49.40 -1.84
CA GLY A 59 -7.03 -49.34 -0.42
C GLY A 59 -8.54 -49.36 -0.27
N ASP A 60 -9.05 -50.08 0.73
CA ASP A 60 -10.46 -50.03 1.09
C ASP A 60 -10.78 -48.69 1.79
N VAL A 61 -11.32 -47.74 1.02
CA VAL A 61 -11.66 -46.38 1.49
C VAL A 61 -12.63 -46.42 2.69
N SER A 62 -13.42 -47.49 2.86
CA SER A 62 -14.34 -47.61 4.00
C SER A 62 -13.63 -47.75 5.36
N GLN A 63 -12.33 -48.05 5.37
CA GLN A 63 -11.52 -48.15 6.58
C GLN A 63 -11.01 -46.78 7.08
N PHE A 64 -11.12 -45.72 6.27
CA PHE A 64 -10.60 -44.37 6.58
C PHE A 64 -11.60 -43.25 6.23
N PRO A 65 -12.83 -43.25 6.78
CA PRO A 65 -13.86 -42.26 6.45
C PRO A 65 -13.40 -40.82 6.72
N ASP A 66 -12.62 -40.59 7.78
CA ASP A 66 -12.08 -39.27 8.15
C ASP A 66 -11.09 -38.69 7.12
N GLN A 67 -10.61 -39.50 6.17
CA GLN A 67 -9.69 -39.08 5.10
C GLN A 67 -10.41 -38.79 3.76
N ALA A 68 -11.69 -39.12 3.62
CA ALA A 68 -12.43 -38.98 2.37
C ALA A 68 -12.39 -37.54 1.82
N ASP A 69 -12.43 -36.55 2.71
CA ASP A 69 -12.34 -35.12 2.43
C ASP A 69 -11.03 -34.73 1.71
N HIS A 70 -9.90 -35.22 2.23
CA HIS A 70 -8.58 -34.99 1.66
C HIS A 70 -8.39 -35.80 0.37
N LEU A 71 -8.94 -37.01 0.29
CA LEU A 71 -8.85 -37.88 -0.87
C LEU A 71 -9.66 -37.32 -2.07
N ALA A 72 -10.85 -36.75 -1.81
CA ALA A 72 -11.65 -36.06 -2.81
C ALA A 72 -10.91 -34.83 -3.38
N GLU A 73 -10.30 -34.02 -2.51
CA GLU A 73 -9.52 -32.84 -2.93
C GLU A 73 -8.22 -33.22 -3.68
N GLU A 74 -7.53 -34.28 -3.25
CA GLU A 74 -6.40 -34.83 -4.00
C GLU A 74 -6.81 -35.26 -5.41
N ILE A 75 -7.85 -36.10 -5.55
CA ILE A 75 -8.30 -36.60 -6.86
C ILE A 75 -8.73 -35.42 -7.76
N PHE A 76 -9.45 -34.44 -7.23
CA PHE A 76 -9.85 -33.25 -7.98
C PHE A 76 -8.65 -32.41 -8.44
N PHE A 77 -7.74 -32.03 -7.54
CA PHE A 77 -6.58 -31.21 -7.89
C PHE A 77 -5.55 -31.95 -8.74
N GLN A 78 -5.45 -33.28 -8.62
CA GLN A 78 -4.68 -34.11 -9.54
C GLN A 78 -5.31 -34.13 -10.94
N SER A 79 -6.65 -34.11 -11.06
CA SER A 79 -7.32 -33.98 -12.36
C SER A 79 -7.07 -32.61 -13.03
N ILE A 80 -7.06 -31.52 -12.25
CA ILE A 80 -6.66 -30.18 -12.74
C ILE A 80 -5.19 -30.19 -13.15
N THR A 81 -4.32 -30.79 -12.34
CA THR A 81 -2.89 -30.93 -12.64
C THR A 81 -2.67 -31.71 -13.94
N GLU A 82 -3.38 -32.82 -14.15
CA GLU A 82 -3.31 -33.60 -15.38
C GLU A 82 -3.84 -32.82 -16.59
N ARG A 83 -4.97 -32.11 -16.46
CA ARG A 83 -5.51 -31.25 -17.53
C ARG A 83 -4.55 -30.13 -17.90
N SER A 84 -3.98 -29.44 -16.93
CA SER A 84 -3.03 -28.34 -17.14
C SER A 84 -1.67 -28.83 -17.64
N HIS A 85 -1.25 -30.04 -17.25
CA HIS A 85 -0.11 -30.70 -17.85
C HIS A 85 -0.39 -31.10 -19.32
N ASN A 86 -1.51 -31.75 -19.61
CA ASN A 86 -1.89 -32.15 -20.96
C ASN A 86 -2.10 -30.94 -21.89
N SER A 87 -2.65 -29.84 -21.38
CA SER A 87 -2.73 -28.55 -22.08
C SER A 87 -1.33 -27.98 -22.36
N SER A 88 -0.44 -27.98 -21.36
CA SER A 88 0.96 -27.53 -21.53
C SER A 88 1.73 -28.40 -22.53
N ARG A 89 1.51 -29.71 -22.53
CA ARG A 89 2.06 -30.64 -23.54
C ARG A 89 1.49 -30.36 -24.92
N CYS A 90 0.17 -30.16 -25.04
CA CYS A 90 -0.44 -29.86 -26.34
C CYS A 90 0.00 -28.50 -26.91
N HIS A 91 0.26 -27.50 -26.07
CA HIS A 91 0.93 -26.26 -26.48
C HIS A 91 2.39 -26.49 -26.89
N LEU A 92 3.14 -27.31 -26.14
CA LEU A 92 4.52 -27.66 -26.48
C LEU A 92 4.58 -28.41 -27.82
N ASP A 93 3.64 -29.32 -28.08
CA ASP A 93 3.53 -30.10 -29.31
C ASP A 93 3.02 -29.26 -30.48
N ALA A 94 2.13 -28.27 -30.26
CA ALA A 94 1.79 -27.24 -31.24
C ALA A 94 3.02 -26.40 -31.64
N LEU A 95 3.81 -25.93 -30.66
CA LEU A 95 5.04 -25.18 -30.91
C LEU A 95 6.17 -26.04 -31.50
N ASN A 96 6.21 -27.34 -31.23
CA ASN A 96 7.13 -28.30 -31.85
C ASN A 96 6.70 -28.61 -33.30
N SER A 97 5.40 -28.76 -33.58
CA SER A 97 4.87 -28.91 -34.94
C SER A 97 5.18 -27.67 -35.77
N TYR A 98 4.88 -26.47 -35.25
CA TYR A 98 5.26 -25.19 -35.85
C TYR A 98 6.77 -25.04 -36.08
N ALA A 99 7.62 -25.65 -35.24
CA ALA A 99 9.08 -25.58 -35.36
C ALA A 99 9.70 -26.69 -36.24
N THR A 100 8.91 -27.65 -36.73
CA THR A 100 9.40 -28.78 -37.55
C THR A 100 8.68 -28.91 -38.90
N ASN A 101 7.42 -28.49 -39.00
CA ASN A 101 6.67 -28.40 -40.24
C ASN A 101 6.90 -27.04 -40.91
N GLN A 102 7.86 -26.97 -41.84
CA GLN A 102 8.25 -25.74 -42.54
C GLN A 102 7.06 -25.00 -43.19
N ALA A 103 6.08 -25.71 -43.75
CA ALA A 103 4.93 -25.09 -44.40
C ALA A 103 3.94 -24.43 -43.40
N GLU A 104 3.82 -24.99 -42.19
CA GLU A 104 3.06 -24.34 -41.10
C GLU A 104 3.88 -23.22 -40.45
N HIS A 105 5.21 -23.38 -40.37
CA HIS A 105 6.14 -22.35 -39.91
C HIS A 105 6.03 -21.08 -40.77
N GLU A 106 6.22 -21.22 -42.09
CA GLU A 106 6.15 -20.13 -43.06
C GLU A 106 4.76 -19.47 -43.06
N ARG A 107 3.68 -20.25 -43.04
CA ARG A 107 2.31 -19.70 -43.03
C ARG A 107 2.01 -18.87 -41.78
N PHE A 108 2.37 -19.34 -40.60
CA PHE A 108 2.10 -18.64 -39.34
C PHE A 108 3.04 -17.45 -39.15
N ASN A 109 4.29 -17.53 -39.62
CA ASN A 109 5.20 -16.39 -39.74
C ASN A 109 4.65 -15.30 -40.67
N GLN A 110 4.20 -15.66 -41.88
CA GLN A 110 3.63 -14.71 -42.85
C GLN A 110 2.35 -14.05 -42.33
N TRP A 111 1.49 -14.77 -41.60
CA TRP A 111 0.37 -14.16 -40.90
C TRP A 111 0.83 -13.21 -39.78
N SER A 112 1.76 -13.64 -38.91
CA SER A 112 2.24 -12.80 -37.81
C SER A 112 2.93 -11.53 -38.31
N LEU A 113 3.67 -11.62 -39.41
CA LEU A 113 4.25 -10.48 -40.12
C LEU A 113 3.16 -9.57 -40.72
N SER A 114 2.16 -10.14 -41.41
CA SER A 114 1.04 -9.36 -41.98
C SER A 114 0.25 -8.63 -40.89
N ALA A 115 -0.06 -9.29 -39.77
CA ALA A 115 -0.71 -8.69 -38.61
C ALA A 115 0.15 -7.59 -37.97
N PHE A 116 1.47 -7.79 -37.87
CA PHE A 116 2.39 -6.76 -37.42
C PHE A 116 2.44 -5.56 -38.36
N ARG A 117 2.54 -5.76 -39.68
CA ARG A 117 2.54 -4.68 -40.68
C ARG A 117 1.24 -3.86 -40.67
N VAL A 118 0.11 -4.44 -40.26
CA VAL A 118 -1.16 -3.70 -40.07
C VAL A 118 -1.14 -2.78 -38.85
N ILE A 119 -0.38 -3.10 -37.79
CA ILE A 119 -0.29 -2.28 -36.57
C ILE A 119 0.99 -1.46 -36.44
N GLU A 120 2.00 -1.69 -37.29
CA GLU A 120 3.38 -1.26 -37.03
C GLU A 120 3.49 0.25 -36.78
N ASP A 121 2.92 1.08 -37.66
CA ASP A 121 3.03 2.53 -37.55
C ASP A 121 2.27 3.09 -36.34
N GLU A 122 1.14 2.48 -35.97
CA GLU A 122 0.35 2.88 -34.79
C GLU A 122 1.05 2.47 -33.48
N LEU A 123 1.62 1.27 -33.46
CA LEU A 123 2.42 0.74 -32.34
C LEU A 123 3.72 1.56 -32.18
N ARG A 124 4.40 1.86 -33.29
CA ARG A 124 5.57 2.75 -33.40
C ARG A 124 5.25 4.12 -32.84
N TYR A 125 4.16 4.74 -33.28
CA TYR A 125 3.69 6.02 -32.76
C TYR A 125 3.46 5.98 -31.24
N TYR A 126 2.71 5.00 -30.73
CA TYR A 126 2.43 4.92 -29.29
C TYR A 126 3.68 4.61 -28.44
N VAL A 127 4.61 3.78 -28.94
CA VAL A 127 5.87 3.47 -28.23
C VAL A 127 6.83 4.66 -28.24
N GLN A 128 6.97 5.37 -29.36
CA GLN A 128 7.75 6.61 -29.44
C GLN A 128 7.15 7.69 -28.52
N ARG A 129 5.83 7.90 -28.59
CA ARG A 129 5.12 8.86 -27.72
C ARG A 129 5.27 8.52 -26.23
N LYS A 130 5.20 7.24 -25.87
CA LYS A 130 5.47 6.73 -24.51
C LYS A 130 6.90 7.03 -24.04
N ALA A 131 7.88 7.03 -24.94
CA ALA A 131 9.26 7.42 -24.63
C ALA A 131 9.40 8.95 -24.47
N GLU A 132 8.87 9.75 -25.40
CA GLU A 132 8.84 11.22 -25.32
C GLU A 132 8.29 11.71 -23.98
N LEU A 133 7.12 11.19 -23.59
CA LEU A 133 6.43 11.59 -22.36
C LEU A 133 7.23 11.21 -21.11
N LYS A 134 7.87 10.02 -21.10
CA LYS A 134 8.78 9.62 -20.01
C LYS A 134 10.00 10.56 -19.91
N SER A 135 10.53 11.02 -21.05
CA SER A 135 11.61 12.02 -21.07
C SER A 135 11.13 13.41 -20.62
N GLU A 136 9.91 13.86 -21.00
CA GLU A 136 9.32 15.11 -20.49
C GLU A 136 9.11 15.03 -18.96
N ILE A 137 8.61 13.90 -18.45
CA ILE A 137 8.46 13.64 -17.01
C ILE A 137 9.83 13.68 -16.31
N ALA A 138 10.84 13.00 -16.83
CA ALA A 138 12.17 12.96 -16.22
C ALA A 138 12.83 14.36 -16.18
N ALA A 139 12.80 15.10 -17.29
CA ALA A 139 13.36 16.46 -17.36
C ALA A 139 12.62 17.44 -16.42
N ARG A 140 11.29 17.33 -16.30
CA ARG A 140 10.48 18.10 -15.34
C ARG A 140 10.77 17.72 -13.89
N ARG A 141 11.03 16.44 -13.60
CA ARG A 141 11.41 15.97 -12.26
C ARG A 141 12.74 16.58 -11.83
N MET A 142 13.78 16.52 -12.67
CA MET A 142 15.10 17.13 -12.42
C MET A 142 15.08 18.66 -12.26
N THR A 143 14.00 19.34 -12.66
CA THR A 143 13.82 20.79 -12.41
C THR A 143 13.09 21.10 -11.10
N PHE A 144 12.50 20.12 -10.41
CA PHE A 144 11.94 20.35 -9.07
C PHE A 144 13.03 20.47 -7.99
N ASP A 145 14.12 19.73 -8.14
CA ASP A 145 15.18 19.57 -7.11
C ASP A 145 16.06 20.83 -6.91
N LYS A 146 15.75 21.94 -7.59
CA LYS A 146 16.59 23.15 -7.68
C LYS A 146 15.82 24.48 -7.57
N MET A 147 14.56 24.47 -7.17
CA MET A 147 13.75 25.69 -7.06
C MET A 147 12.86 25.69 -5.82
N ASP A 148 12.88 26.81 -5.09
CA ASP A 148 11.97 27.09 -3.98
C ASP A 148 10.49 27.04 -4.40
N TYR A 149 9.63 26.82 -3.40
CA TYR A 149 8.18 26.65 -3.53
C TYR A 149 7.50 27.82 -4.25
N SER A 150 7.36 27.70 -5.57
CA SER A 150 6.90 28.75 -6.48
C SER A 150 5.70 28.28 -7.32
N ARG A 151 4.93 29.25 -7.83
CA ARG A 151 3.76 28.99 -8.71
C ARG A 151 4.11 28.13 -9.94
N ALA A 152 5.35 28.21 -10.43
CA ALA A 152 5.85 27.38 -11.52
C ALA A 152 5.99 25.90 -11.14
N GLN A 153 6.39 25.61 -9.89
CA GLN A 153 6.53 24.24 -9.37
C GLN A 153 5.18 23.52 -9.35
N VAL A 154 4.11 24.19 -8.89
CA VAL A 154 2.74 23.62 -8.86
C VAL A 154 2.23 23.29 -10.26
N LEU A 155 2.40 24.20 -11.23
CA LEU A 155 2.00 23.99 -12.61
C LEU A 155 2.80 22.86 -13.28
N SER A 156 4.10 22.76 -13.01
CA SER A 156 4.92 21.67 -13.54
C SER A 156 4.62 20.32 -12.86
N ARG A 157 4.29 20.28 -11.56
CA ARG A 157 3.79 19.06 -10.88
C ARG A 157 2.48 18.57 -11.48
N GLN A 158 1.52 19.46 -11.76
CA GLN A 158 0.31 19.09 -12.49
C GLN A 158 0.66 18.50 -13.86
N ARG A 159 1.53 19.17 -14.62
CA ARG A 159 1.92 18.69 -15.95
C ARG A 159 2.51 17.29 -15.89
N VAL A 160 3.33 16.96 -14.90
CA VAL A 160 3.82 15.58 -14.68
C VAL A 160 2.68 14.58 -14.48
N MET A 161 1.66 14.89 -13.66
CA MET A 161 0.49 14.00 -13.47
C MET A 161 -0.35 13.82 -14.75
N GLU A 162 -0.42 14.83 -15.63
CA GLU A 162 -1.08 14.72 -16.93
C GLU A 162 -0.31 13.76 -17.86
N LEU A 163 1.01 13.94 -17.94
CA LEU A 163 1.92 13.11 -18.75
C LEU A 163 1.90 11.64 -18.29
N GLU A 164 1.91 11.40 -16.97
CA GLU A 164 1.82 10.05 -16.40
C GLU A 164 0.50 9.36 -16.76
N SER A 165 -0.60 10.10 -16.80
CA SER A 165 -1.90 9.57 -17.27
C SER A 165 -1.93 9.33 -18.78
N GLU A 166 -1.17 10.09 -19.59
CA GLU A 166 -1.02 9.84 -21.02
C GLU A 166 -0.19 8.57 -21.27
N VAL A 167 0.91 8.38 -20.53
CA VAL A 167 1.72 7.14 -20.54
C VAL A 167 0.91 5.91 -20.15
N TYR A 168 -0.01 6.00 -19.18
CA TYR A 168 -0.88 4.88 -18.82
C TYR A 168 -1.78 4.44 -19.99
N ASN A 169 -2.43 5.39 -20.67
CA ASN A 169 -3.30 5.08 -21.82
C ASN A 169 -2.50 4.48 -22.99
N LEU A 170 -1.28 4.96 -23.22
CA LEU A 170 -0.39 4.40 -24.25
C LEU A 170 0.01 2.96 -23.93
N ASN A 171 0.21 2.59 -22.66
CA ASN A 171 0.44 1.18 -22.28
C ASN A 171 -0.77 0.29 -22.57
N LEU A 172 -2.00 0.80 -22.44
CA LEU A 172 -3.21 0.05 -22.81
C LEU A 172 -3.34 -0.08 -24.33
N ALA A 173 -3.12 1.01 -25.08
CA ALA A 173 -3.16 1.03 -26.53
C ALA A 173 -2.11 0.06 -27.14
N ILE A 174 -0.87 0.11 -26.65
CA ILE A 174 0.22 -0.81 -27.01
C ILE A 174 -0.20 -2.26 -26.79
N LYS A 175 -0.75 -2.61 -25.62
CA LYS A 175 -1.23 -3.98 -25.36
C LYS A 175 -2.37 -4.39 -26.30
N SER A 176 -3.28 -3.47 -26.63
CA SER A 176 -4.39 -3.70 -27.57
C SER A 176 -3.90 -3.96 -28.99
N LEU A 177 -2.84 -3.28 -29.43
CA LEU A 177 -2.20 -3.51 -30.73
C LEU A 177 -1.36 -4.80 -30.71
N SER A 178 -0.53 -5.03 -29.70
CA SER A 178 0.25 -6.26 -29.59
C SER A 178 -0.63 -7.52 -29.64
N ALA A 179 -1.80 -7.50 -28.99
CA ALA A 179 -2.76 -8.62 -29.00
C ALA A 179 -3.28 -9.00 -30.40
N LYS A 180 -3.17 -8.12 -31.40
CA LYS A 180 -3.56 -8.40 -32.80
C LYS A 180 -2.54 -9.27 -33.54
N VAL A 181 -1.28 -9.24 -33.09
CA VAL A 181 -0.25 -10.19 -33.55
C VAL A 181 -0.50 -11.51 -32.82
N PRO A 182 -0.46 -12.67 -33.52
CA PRO A 182 -0.47 -13.98 -32.89
C PRO A 182 0.47 -14.06 -31.68
N LEU A 183 -0.08 -14.45 -30.52
CA LEU A 183 0.62 -14.54 -29.23
C LEU A 183 1.22 -13.22 -28.68
N GLY A 184 0.97 -12.07 -29.30
CA GLY A 184 1.40 -10.76 -28.81
C GLY A 184 0.65 -10.27 -27.55
N ASN A 185 -0.33 -11.03 -27.07
CA ASN A 185 -0.87 -10.90 -25.72
C ASN A 185 0.08 -11.45 -24.63
N HIS A 186 1.02 -12.35 -24.97
CA HIS A 186 2.08 -12.76 -24.05
C HIS A 186 3.08 -11.62 -23.83
N LYS A 187 3.51 -11.46 -22.57
CA LYS A 187 4.42 -10.40 -22.14
C LYS A 187 5.68 -10.31 -23.00
N ASP A 188 6.42 -11.40 -23.11
CA ASP A 188 7.74 -11.45 -23.77
C ASP A 188 7.64 -11.08 -25.28
N VAL A 189 6.54 -11.48 -25.92
CA VAL A 189 6.20 -11.12 -27.30
C VAL A 189 5.82 -9.65 -27.39
N SER A 190 4.90 -9.14 -26.55
CA SER A 190 4.51 -7.72 -26.54
C SER A 190 5.70 -6.79 -26.28
N GLU A 191 6.57 -7.10 -25.33
CA GLU A 191 7.76 -6.31 -25.02
C GLU A 191 8.76 -6.35 -26.19
N SER A 192 8.82 -7.47 -26.92
CA SER A 192 9.62 -7.60 -28.14
C SER A 192 9.04 -6.86 -29.35
N LEU A 193 7.71 -6.77 -29.46
CA LEU A 193 7.04 -5.92 -30.46
C LEU A 193 7.29 -4.43 -30.15
N GLU A 194 7.22 -4.02 -28.88
CA GLU A 194 7.66 -2.68 -28.46
C GLU A 194 9.13 -2.42 -28.82
N ASP A 195 10.02 -3.40 -28.63
CA ASP A 195 11.46 -3.27 -28.92
C ASP A 195 11.84 -3.29 -30.41
N LEU A 196 10.97 -3.87 -31.25
CA LEU A 196 11.10 -3.83 -32.71
C LEU A 196 10.77 -2.44 -33.25
N VAL A 197 9.61 -1.86 -32.88
CA VAL A 197 9.17 -0.56 -33.43
C VAL A 197 10.00 0.65 -32.94
N LYS A 198 10.87 0.47 -31.93
CA LYS A 198 11.91 1.44 -31.55
C LYS A 198 13.04 1.54 -32.59
N ARG A 199 13.07 0.65 -33.58
CA ARG A 199 14.09 0.57 -34.64
C ARG A 199 13.46 0.92 -35.98
N ASP A 200 14.18 1.66 -36.80
CA ASP A 200 13.65 2.22 -38.04
C ASP A 200 14.54 1.94 -39.26
N PRO A 201 13.99 1.39 -40.36
CA PRO A 201 12.73 0.64 -40.47
C PRO A 201 12.87 -0.80 -39.94
N VAL A 202 11.76 -1.48 -39.60
CA VAL A 202 11.79 -2.93 -39.32
C VAL A 202 11.74 -3.70 -40.66
N SER A 203 12.77 -4.48 -40.99
CA SER A 203 12.72 -5.40 -42.13
C SER A 203 11.93 -6.67 -41.80
N ASP A 204 11.35 -7.33 -42.81
CA ASP A 204 10.61 -8.59 -42.61
C ASP A 204 11.47 -9.65 -41.91
N GLU A 205 12.74 -9.79 -42.34
CA GLU A 205 13.74 -10.65 -41.71
C GLU A 205 13.98 -10.30 -40.23
N THR A 206 14.01 -9.01 -39.89
CA THR A 206 14.24 -8.55 -38.51
C THR A 206 13.05 -8.87 -37.61
N PHE A 207 11.83 -8.66 -38.11
CA PHE A 207 10.61 -9.08 -37.42
C PHE A 207 10.59 -10.60 -37.24
N LEU A 208 10.71 -11.36 -38.34
CA LEU A 208 10.57 -12.82 -38.34
C LEU A 208 11.61 -13.51 -37.45
N ARG A 209 12.87 -13.06 -37.47
CA ARG A 209 13.92 -13.57 -36.57
C ARG A 209 13.54 -13.33 -35.11
N LYS A 210 13.27 -12.08 -34.73
CA LYS A 210 12.98 -11.71 -33.33
C LYS A 210 11.68 -12.35 -32.82
N TYR A 211 10.67 -12.46 -33.67
CA TYR A 211 9.42 -13.17 -33.35
C TYR A 211 9.66 -14.66 -33.13
N SER A 212 10.44 -15.32 -33.98
CA SER A 212 10.84 -16.73 -33.83
C SER A 212 11.73 -16.99 -32.59
N ASP A 213 12.59 -16.03 -32.23
CA ASP A 213 13.37 -16.06 -30.99
C ASP A 213 12.45 -16.06 -29.75
N GLU A 214 11.41 -15.22 -29.73
CA GLU A 214 10.43 -15.19 -28.63
C GLU A 214 9.53 -16.41 -28.59
N LEU A 215 9.09 -16.95 -29.74
CA LEU A 215 8.40 -18.24 -29.76
C LEU A 215 9.29 -19.37 -29.25
N SER A 216 10.61 -19.29 -29.47
CA SER A 216 11.59 -20.20 -28.86
C SER A 216 11.84 -19.91 -27.37
N GLY A 217 11.61 -18.68 -26.88
CA GLY A 217 11.48 -18.34 -25.46
C GLY A 217 10.25 -18.98 -24.82
N LEU A 218 9.06 -18.73 -25.37
CA LEU A 218 7.78 -19.27 -24.94
C LEU A 218 7.79 -20.81 -24.92
N ARG A 219 8.31 -21.45 -25.98
CA ARG A 219 8.49 -22.91 -26.05
C ARG A 219 9.40 -23.45 -24.94
N ARG A 220 10.49 -22.75 -24.58
CA ARG A 220 11.34 -23.11 -23.42
C ARG A 220 10.60 -22.92 -22.10
N SER A 221 9.76 -21.88 -21.97
CA SER A 221 8.96 -21.65 -20.76
C SER A 221 7.93 -22.75 -20.56
N ILE A 222 7.12 -23.06 -21.58
CA ILE A 222 6.12 -24.12 -21.55
C ILE A 222 6.78 -25.49 -21.32
N ARG A 223 7.96 -25.75 -21.90
CA ARG A 223 8.73 -26.97 -21.59
C ARG A 223 9.10 -27.06 -20.11
N ARG A 224 9.55 -25.98 -19.47
CA ARG A 224 9.83 -25.99 -18.01
C ARG A 224 8.58 -26.26 -17.17
N SER A 225 7.40 -25.84 -17.63
CA SER A 225 6.12 -26.20 -17.00
C SER A 225 5.83 -27.70 -17.15
N VAL A 226 5.97 -28.26 -18.36
CA VAL A 226 5.87 -29.72 -18.61
C VAL A 226 6.86 -30.50 -17.74
N GLU A 227 8.13 -30.12 -17.72
CA GLU A 227 9.16 -30.73 -16.87
C GLU A 227 8.86 -30.59 -15.36
N TYR A 228 8.14 -29.56 -14.92
CA TYR A 228 7.68 -29.41 -13.53
C TYR A 228 6.54 -30.39 -13.21
N PHE A 229 5.56 -30.53 -14.09
CA PHE A 229 4.50 -31.54 -13.96
C PHE A 229 5.08 -32.97 -13.99
N ASP A 230 6.02 -33.27 -14.90
CA ASP A 230 6.71 -34.56 -14.97
C ASP A 230 7.55 -34.85 -13.71
N ARG A 231 8.25 -33.85 -13.14
CA ARG A 231 8.99 -34.02 -11.86
C ARG A 231 8.08 -34.26 -10.66
N ASN A 232 6.88 -33.68 -10.65
CA ASN A 232 5.88 -33.91 -9.61
C ASN A 232 5.07 -35.20 -9.83
N ARG A 233 5.38 -35.98 -10.87
CA ARG A 233 4.75 -37.26 -11.15
C ARG A 233 5.49 -38.40 -10.45
N ASN A 234 4.79 -39.16 -9.61
CA ASN A 234 5.39 -40.28 -8.88
C ASN A 234 5.55 -41.54 -9.76
N SER A 235 6.18 -42.59 -9.19
CA SER A 235 6.42 -43.89 -9.85
C SER A 235 5.16 -44.59 -10.36
N ASN A 236 4.00 -44.25 -9.81
CA ASN A 236 2.71 -44.85 -10.16
C ASN A 236 1.97 -44.03 -11.22
N GLY A 237 2.55 -42.93 -11.70
CA GLY A 237 1.99 -42.08 -12.74
C GLY A 237 0.98 -41.04 -12.24
N THR A 238 0.84 -40.83 -10.93
CA THR A 238 -0.04 -39.79 -10.37
C THR A 238 0.75 -38.56 -9.91
N TYR A 239 0.11 -37.40 -9.83
CA TYR A 239 0.79 -36.14 -9.49
C TYR A 239 0.75 -35.88 -7.99
N VAL A 240 1.86 -35.43 -7.42
CA VAL A 240 1.91 -34.85 -6.08
C VAL A 240 1.56 -33.36 -6.22
N VAL A 241 0.43 -32.94 -5.66
CA VAL A 241 -0.05 -31.55 -5.74
C VAL A 241 0.07 -30.89 -4.38
N ASP A 242 1.11 -30.08 -4.20
CA ASP A 242 1.33 -29.36 -2.94
C ASP A 242 0.29 -28.25 -2.69
N LYS A 243 0.27 -27.70 -1.46
CA LYS A 243 -0.69 -26.68 -1.03
C LYS A 243 -0.61 -25.42 -1.91
N ASP A 244 0.58 -25.00 -2.31
CA ASP A 244 0.80 -23.75 -3.05
C ASP A 244 0.35 -23.90 -4.51
N MET A 245 0.54 -25.09 -5.08
CA MET A 245 0.00 -25.49 -6.37
C MET A 245 -1.54 -25.52 -6.36
N LYS A 246 -2.18 -26.02 -5.29
CA LYS A 246 -3.65 -25.94 -5.10
C LYS A 246 -4.15 -24.50 -5.01
N ILE A 247 -3.47 -23.64 -4.25
CA ILE A 247 -3.78 -22.20 -4.14
C ILE A 247 -3.63 -21.51 -5.51
N SER A 248 -2.58 -21.83 -6.26
CA SER A 248 -2.35 -21.30 -7.62
C SER A 248 -3.51 -21.66 -8.56
N PHE A 249 -3.92 -22.93 -8.60
CA PHE A 249 -5.06 -23.36 -9.41
C PHE A 249 -6.37 -22.69 -8.98
N ALA A 250 -6.64 -22.60 -7.68
CA ALA A 250 -7.84 -21.97 -7.13
C ALA A 250 -7.97 -20.50 -7.53
N ASN A 251 -6.86 -19.73 -7.53
CA ASN A 251 -6.84 -18.33 -7.91
C ASN A 251 -6.70 -18.08 -9.43
N SER A 252 -6.31 -19.09 -10.21
CA SER A 252 -6.15 -18.99 -11.68
C SER A 252 -7.45 -19.11 -12.50
N GLY A 253 -8.58 -19.39 -11.85
CA GLY A 253 -9.85 -19.72 -12.52
C GLY A 253 -9.93 -21.15 -13.07
N GLN A 254 -8.83 -21.93 -13.05
CA GLN A 254 -8.84 -23.33 -13.53
C GLN A 254 -9.72 -24.26 -12.70
N VAL A 255 -10.01 -23.90 -11.44
CA VAL A 255 -10.99 -24.59 -10.59
C VAL A 255 -12.43 -24.36 -11.09
N ASP A 256 -12.81 -23.15 -11.54
CA ASP A 256 -14.15 -22.90 -12.10
C ASP A 256 -14.35 -23.69 -13.40
N ALA A 257 -13.39 -23.59 -14.33
CA ALA A 257 -13.42 -24.33 -15.59
C ALA A 257 -13.34 -25.86 -15.41
N ALA A 258 -12.89 -26.34 -14.24
CA ALA A 258 -12.98 -27.75 -13.87
C ALA A 258 -14.42 -28.12 -13.47
N PHE A 259 -15.07 -27.34 -12.59
CA PHE A 259 -16.47 -27.56 -12.21
C PHE A 259 -17.44 -27.41 -13.39
N GLU A 260 -17.29 -26.38 -14.23
CA GLU A 260 -18.09 -26.18 -15.46
C GLU A 260 -18.02 -27.39 -16.42
N SER A 261 -16.96 -28.19 -16.35
CA SER A 261 -16.80 -29.41 -17.17
C SER A 261 -17.38 -30.68 -16.52
N MET A 262 -17.71 -30.65 -15.23
CA MET A 262 -18.32 -31.78 -14.51
C MET A 262 -19.84 -31.73 -14.70
N ASN A 263 -20.25 -32.10 -15.92
CA ASN A 263 -21.57 -31.84 -16.51
C ASN A 263 -22.76 -32.63 -15.88
N ASP A 264 -22.70 -33.02 -14.60
CA ASP A 264 -23.82 -33.63 -13.88
C ASP A 264 -23.69 -33.54 -12.34
N ARG A 265 -24.84 -33.34 -11.65
CA ARG A 265 -25.04 -33.20 -10.18
C ARG A 265 -24.47 -31.94 -9.50
N GLU A 266 -25.26 -30.85 -9.50
CA GLU A 266 -25.06 -29.61 -8.72
C GLU A 266 -24.59 -29.88 -7.28
N ALA A 267 -25.38 -30.65 -6.50
CA ALA A 267 -25.12 -30.89 -5.07
C ALA A 267 -23.76 -31.57 -4.76
N PHE A 268 -23.11 -32.22 -5.73
CA PHE A 268 -21.74 -32.70 -5.59
C PHE A 268 -20.72 -31.58 -5.87
N SER A 269 -20.92 -30.86 -6.99
CA SER A 269 -20.08 -29.71 -7.36
C SER A 269 -20.06 -28.66 -6.24
N ASP A 270 -21.22 -28.29 -5.70
CA ASP A 270 -21.36 -27.30 -4.63
C ASP A 270 -20.62 -27.71 -3.34
N GLY A 271 -20.68 -28.99 -2.97
CA GLY A 271 -20.01 -29.53 -1.79
C GLY A 271 -18.49 -29.43 -1.91
N LEU A 272 -17.94 -29.94 -3.02
CA LEU A 272 -16.50 -29.90 -3.31
C LEU A 272 -16.00 -28.46 -3.55
N GLN A 273 -16.76 -27.64 -4.27
CA GLN A 273 -16.44 -26.23 -4.49
C GLN A 273 -16.44 -25.44 -3.18
N CYS A 274 -17.42 -25.66 -2.30
CA CYS A 274 -17.44 -25.04 -0.97
C CYS A 274 -16.17 -25.39 -0.18
N ARG A 275 -15.75 -26.67 -0.16
CA ARG A 275 -14.51 -27.08 0.55
C ARG A 275 -13.28 -26.43 -0.08
N ILE A 276 -13.16 -26.45 -1.40
CA ILE A 276 -12.02 -25.88 -2.14
C ILE A 276 -11.95 -24.37 -1.98
N ASP A 277 -13.06 -23.65 -2.14
CA ASP A 277 -13.07 -22.19 -2.05
C ASP A 277 -12.80 -21.74 -0.60
N SER A 278 -13.30 -22.50 0.38
CA SER A 278 -13.01 -22.29 1.80
C SER A 278 -11.55 -22.60 2.18
N ARG A 279 -10.87 -23.51 1.49
CA ARG A 279 -9.46 -23.90 1.77
C ARG A 279 -8.42 -23.12 0.94
N TYR A 280 -8.77 -22.67 -0.26
CA TYR A 280 -7.79 -22.23 -1.27
C TYR A 280 -8.13 -20.90 -1.99
N ARG A 281 -9.36 -20.36 -1.93
CA ARG A 281 -9.77 -19.11 -2.64
C ARG A 281 -9.92 -17.85 -1.78
N LYS A 282 -9.66 -17.92 -0.47
CA LYS A 282 -9.89 -16.80 0.46
C LYS A 282 -8.95 -15.61 0.18
N GLY A 283 -9.39 -14.75 -0.75
CA GLY A 283 -8.68 -13.54 -1.18
C GLY A 283 -9.39 -12.72 -2.26
N HIS A 284 -10.09 -13.32 -3.24
CA HIS A 284 -10.46 -12.58 -4.47
C HIS A 284 -11.96 -12.38 -4.77
N GLN A 285 -12.87 -13.31 -4.45
CA GLN A 285 -14.23 -13.31 -5.04
C GLN A 285 -15.25 -12.36 -4.39
N ILE A 286 -15.06 -11.93 -3.13
CA ILE A 286 -16.06 -11.11 -2.39
C ILE A 286 -16.27 -9.73 -3.04
N THR A 287 -15.25 -9.20 -3.73
CA THR A 287 -15.22 -7.82 -4.24
C THR A 287 -16.13 -7.55 -5.44
N GLU A 288 -16.48 -8.56 -6.25
CA GLU A 288 -17.27 -8.35 -7.48
C GLU A 288 -18.79 -8.53 -7.25
N MET A 289 -19.21 -9.48 -6.40
CA MET A 289 -20.62 -9.77 -6.18
C MET A 289 -21.39 -8.57 -5.60
N PHE A 290 -20.75 -7.79 -4.72
CA PHE A 290 -21.34 -6.57 -4.14
C PHE A 290 -21.54 -5.43 -5.16
N LYS A 291 -20.76 -5.37 -6.25
CA LYS A 291 -20.88 -4.31 -7.26
C LYS A 291 -22.13 -4.48 -8.13
N MET A 292 -22.51 -5.73 -8.41
CA MET A 292 -23.66 -6.07 -9.26
C MET A 292 -24.99 -5.69 -8.60
N ILE A 293 -25.16 -6.05 -7.33
CA ILE A 293 -26.43 -5.87 -6.60
C ILE A 293 -26.75 -4.38 -6.38
N ALA A 294 -25.72 -3.55 -6.13
CA ALA A 294 -25.89 -2.11 -5.94
C ALA A 294 -26.32 -1.37 -7.23
N LEU A 295 -26.01 -1.91 -8.42
CA LEU A 295 -26.21 -1.22 -9.69
C LEU A 295 -27.67 -1.33 -10.20
N ALA A 296 -28.31 -2.47 -9.98
CA ALA A 296 -29.68 -2.73 -10.44
C ALA A 296 -30.75 -1.94 -9.68
N GLY A 297 -30.53 -1.63 -8.39
CA GLY A 297 -31.49 -0.89 -7.57
C GLY A 297 -31.58 0.61 -7.86
N ALA A 298 -30.57 1.19 -8.50
CA ALA A 298 -30.45 2.65 -8.65
C ALA A 298 -31.22 3.24 -9.85
N THR A 299 -31.49 2.45 -10.89
CA THR A 299 -32.07 2.94 -12.15
C THR A 299 -33.58 3.15 -12.10
N ILE A 300 -34.30 2.44 -11.23
CA ILE A 300 -35.78 2.48 -11.15
C ILE A 300 -36.29 3.76 -10.48
N LEU A 301 -35.51 4.37 -9.58
CA LEU A 301 -35.94 5.54 -8.79
C LEU A 301 -35.72 6.91 -9.46
N ALA A 302 -35.18 6.95 -10.68
CA ALA A 302 -34.79 8.20 -11.35
C ALA A 302 -35.89 8.86 -12.22
N ALA A 303 -37.08 8.25 -12.34
CA ALA A 303 -38.03 8.59 -13.42
C ALA A 303 -39.11 9.64 -13.10
N GLU A 304 -39.51 9.84 -11.83
CA GLU A 304 -40.83 10.45 -11.53
C GLU A 304 -40.85 11.88 -10.96
N VAL A 305 -39.72 12.56 -10.74
CA VAL A 305 -39.72 13.87 -10.03
C VAL A 305 -39.15 15.02 -10.85
N VAL A 306 -39.97 15.57 -11.77
CA VAL A 306 -39.69 16.85 -12.47
C VAL A 306 -40.98 17.64 -12.72
N ILE A 307 -40.91 18.98 -12.69
CA ILE A 307 -41.93 19.97 -13.16
C ILE A 307 -43.15 20.16 -12.20
N PRO A 308 -43.69 21.39 -11.97
CA PRO A 308 -43.12 22.76 -12.05
C PRO A 308 -43.42 23.65 -10.81
N ILE A 309 -42.92 24.91 -10.81
CA ILE A 309 -43.79 26.11 -10.69
C ILE A 309 -43.07 27.40 -11.17
N ARG A 310 -43.84 28.40 -11.61
CA ARG A 310 -43.37 29.73 -12.09
C ARG A 310 -43.47 30.79 -10.96
N ALA A 311 -42.91 32.00 -11.00
CA ALA A 311 -42.34 32.81 -12.08
C ALA A 311 -41.26 33.79 -11.54
N GLY A 312 -40.54 34.48 -12.45
CA GLY A 312 -39.37 35.34 -12.15
C GLY A 312 -39.56 36.41 -11.05
N ALA A 313 -38.47 36.93 -10.47
CA ALA A 313 -37.44 37.62 -11.24
C ALA A 313 -36.05 36.95 -11.37
N ALA A 314 -35.82 35.76 -10.82
CA ALA A 314 -34.49 35.13 -10.80
C ALA A 314 -33.93 34.68 -12.17
N ALA A 315 -34.52 35.03 -13.32
CA ALA A 315 -34.30 34.35 -14.60
C ALA A 315 -32.85 34.33 -15.12
N LEU A 316 -31.99 35.29 -14.76
CA LEU A 316 -30.57 35.34 -15.19
C LEU A 316 -29.60 34.71 -14.18
N SER A 317 -29.84 34.86 -12.87
CA SER A 317 -29.05 34.17 -11.83
C SER A 317 -29.47 32.71 -11.66
N ALA A 318 -30.73 32.38 -11.87
CA ALA A 318 -31.22 31.02 -12.00
C ALA A 318 -30.90 30.41 -13.37
N ALA A 319 -30.69 31.18 -14.45
CA ALA A 319 -30.10 30.61 -15.66
C ALA A 319 -28.67 30.12 -15.39
N SER A 320 -27.84 30.90 -14.68
CA SER A 320 -26.48 30.45 -14.34
C SER A 320 -26.43 29.44 -13.19
N ALA A 321 -27.34 29.49 -12.21
CA ALA A 321 -27.43 28.50 -11.13
C ALA A 321 -28.09 27.18 -11.57
N ALA A 322 -29.11 27.22 -12.44
CA ALA A 322 -29.65 26.02 -13.08
C ALA A 322 -28.69 25.48 -14.14
N ALA A 323 -27.97 26.32 -14.90
CA ALA A 323 -26.86 25.82 -15.71
C ALA A 323 -25.82 25.11 -14.84
N ARG A 324 -25.45 25.65 -13.68
CA ARG A 324 -24.54 24.98 -12.72
C ARG A 324 -25.12 23.72 -12.09
N LEU A 325 -26.42 23.66 -11.77
CA LEU A 325 -27.07 22.47 -11.20
C LEU A 325 -27.30 21.38 -12.24
N THR A 326 -27.70 21.74 -13.46
CA THR A 326 -27.76 20.81 -14.61
C THR A 326 -26.36 20.37 -15.01
N TYR A 327 -25.33 21.21 -14.88
CA TYR A 327 -23.93 20.85 -15.10
C TYR A 327 -23.41 19.89 -14.01
N LEU A 328 -23.65 20.16 -12.72
CA LEU A 328 -23.30 19.26 -11.61
C LEU A 328 -24.10 17.95 -11.62
N GLY A 329 -25.38 18.01 -12.01
CA GLY A 329 -26.23 16.85 -12.24
C GLY A 329 -25.73 16.02 -13.42
N ALA A 330 -25.35 16.66 -14.53
CA ALA A 330 -24.69 15.99 -15.65
C ALA A 330 -23.30 15.46 -15.27
N GLU A 331 -22.54 16.14 -14.42
CA GLU A 331 -21.21 15.73 -13.94
C GLU A 331 -21.32 14.43 -13.11
N PHE A 332 -22.24 14.37 -12.14
CA PHE A 332 -22.52 13.14 -11.39
C PHE A 332 -23.15 12.04 -12.24
N SER A 333 -24.12 12.38 -13.11
CA SER A 333 -24.75 11.40 -14.00
C SER A 333 -23.74 10.83 -14.99
N LEU A 334 -22.85 11.63 -15.59
CA LEU A 334 -21.77 11.14 -16.45
C LEU A 334 -20.77 10.29 -15.66
N LEU A 335 -20.41 10.66 -14.43
CA LEU A 335 -19.48 9.85 -13.64
C LEU A 335 -20.08 8.48 -13.26
N ALA A 336 -21.33 8.47 -12.80
CA ALA A 336 -22.05 7.26 -12.43
C ALA A 336 -22.38 6.39 -13.65
N LEU A 337 -22.85 7.00 -14.75
CA LEU A 337 -23.13 6.31 -16.00
C LEU A 337 -21.84 5.75 -16.60
N ASN A 338 -20.73 6.50 -16.65
CA ASN A 338 -19.45 5.97 -17.15
C ASN A 338 -18.88 4.87 -16.26
N GLY A 339 -19.08 4.91 -14.94
CA GLY A 339 -18.70 3.83 -14.03
C GLY A 339 -19.56 2.57 -14.21
N ALA A 340 -20.88 2.74 -14.30
CA ALA A 340 -21.84 1.66 -14.55
C ALA A 340 -21.63 1.03 -15.92
N VAL A 341 -21.48 1.85 -16.97
CA VAL A 341 -21.15 1.42 -18.33
C VAL A 341 -19.79 0.73 -18.35
N ALA A 342 -18.74 1.24 -17.70
CA ALA A 342 -17.46 0.55 -17.66
C ALA A 342 -17.55 -0.84 -17.01
N ALA A 343 -18.26 -0.97 -15.89
CA ALA A 343 -18.44 -2.26 -15.22
C ALA A 343 -19.31 -3.25 -16.02
N ALA A 344 -20.45 -2.77 -16.55
CA ALA A 344 -21.34 -3.58 -17.38
C ALA A 344 -20.65 -3.99 -18.69
N VAL A 345 -19.99 -3.06 -19.38
CA VAL A 345 -19.18 -3.34 -20.58
C VAL A 345 -18.07 -4.33 -20.25
N ILE A 346 -17.36 -4.24 -19.12
CA ILE A 346 -16.32 -5.24 -18.79
C ILE A 346 -16.91 -6.66 -18.66
N GLN A 347 -18.09 -6.85 -18.06
CA GLN A 347 -18.73 -8.18 -18.01
C GLN A 347 -19.28 -8.62 -19.38
N ASP A 348 -19.94 -7.73 -20.12
CA ASP A 348 -20.51 -8.06 -21.43
C ASP A 348 -19.41 -8.25 -22.48
N VAL A 349 -18.24 -7.63 -22.32
CA VAL A 349 -16.98 -7.92 -23.04
C VAL A 349 -16.51 -9.34 -22.73
N VAL A 350 -16.40 -9.71 -21.46
CA VAL A 350 -15.98 -11.07 -21.07
C VAL A 350 -16.94 -12.14 -21.61
N ARG A 351 -18.24 -11.83 -21.78
CA ARG A 351 -19.23 -12.74 -22.40
C ARG A 351 -19.26 -12.71 -23.93
N SER A 352 -19.16 -11.53 -24.55
CA SER A 352 -19.23 -11.39 -26.02
C SER A 352 -17.94 -11.77 -26.72
N CYS A 353 -16.78 -11.54 -26.10
CA CYS A 353 -15.50 -12.03 -26.60
C CYS A 353 -15.32 -13.54 -26.36
N ASN A 354 -15.87 -14.11 -25.27
CA ASN A 354 -15.82 -15.56 -25.02
C ASN A 354 -17.12 -16.26 -25.43
N GLY A 355 -17.28 -16.50 -26.73
CA GLY A 355 -18.32 -17.42 -27.22
C GLY A 355 -18.16 -18.81 -26.59
N PRO A 356 -19.26 -19.54 -26.31
CA PRO A 356 -19.23 -20.81 -25.54
C PRO A 356 -18.39 -21.93 -26.18
N THR A 357 -18.04 -21.80 -27.46
CA THR A 357 -17.15 -22.71 -28.17
C THR A 357 -15.70 -22.71 -27.66
N VAL A 358 -15.23 -21.65 -26.98
CA VAL A 358 -13.81 -21.45 -26.66
C VAL A 358 -13.28 -22.45 -25.62
N LEU A 359 -14.07 -22.82 -24.61
CA LEU A 359 -13.68 -23.80 -23.59
C LEU A 359 -13.73 -25.25 -24.08
N MET A 360 -14.38 -25.53 -25.23
CA MET A 360 -14.53 -26.88 -25.78
C MET A 360 -13.80 -27.12 -27.10
N SER A 361 -13.49 -26.10 -27.90
CA SER A 361 -12.73 -26.27 -29.16
C SER A 361 -11.28 -26.70 -28.93
N GLY A 362 -10.75 -26.51 -27.71
CA GLY A 362 -9.46 -27.00 -27.26
C GLY A 362 -9.52 -28.35 -26.51
N GLN A 363 -10.70 -28.90 -26.20
CA GLN A 363 -10.80 -30.21 -25.59
C GLN A 363 -10.46 -31.30 -26.61
N SER A 364 -9.71 -32.29 -26.15
CA SER A 364 -9.39 -33.49 -26.93
C SER A 364 -10.65 -34.16 -27.46
N ALA A 365 -10.58 -34.75 -28.66
CA ALA A 365 -11.45 -35.88 -28.96
C ALA A 365 -11.29 -36.93 -27.83
N PRO A 366 -12.33 -37.70 -27.45
CA PRO A 366 -12.40 -38.43 -26.17
C PRO A 366 -11.26 -39.44 -25.90
N ASN A 367 -10.44 -39.77 -26.91
CA ASN A 367 -9.21 -40.56 -26.80
C ASN A 367 -7.98 -39.75 -26.28
N ASN A 368 -8.19 -38.54 -25.78
CA ASN A 368 -7.19 -37.61 -25.23
C ASN A 368 -6.02 -37.21 -26.16
N THR A 369 -6.19 -37.39 -27.47
CA THR A 369 -5.19 -37.03 -28.49
C THR A 369 -5.19 -35.52 -28.75
N CYS A 370 -4.11 -34.84 -28.38
CA CYS A 370 -3.85 -33.46 -28.82
C CYS A 370 -3.91 -33.36 -30.36
N ASN A 371 -4.55 -32.31 -30.87
CA ASN A 371 -4.46 -31.90 -32.27
C ASN A 371 -3.62 -30.61 -32.34
N PRO A 372 -2.30 -30.68 -32.66
CA PRO A 372 -1.40 -29.53 -32.61
C PRO A 372 -1.89 -28.35 -33.46
N ARG A 373 -2.44 -28.64 -34.65
CA ARG A 373 -2.98 -27.66 -35.59
C ARG A 373 -4.31 -27.06 -35.12
N GLY A 374 -5.15 -27.87 -34.49
CA GLY A 374 -6.37 -27.39 -33.80
C GLY A 374 -6.05 -26.45 -32.65
N ARG A 375 -5.09 -26.82 -31.78
CA ARG A 375 -4.69 -25.99 -30.65
C ARG A 375 -3.96 -24.71 -31.07
N LEU A 376 -3.16 -24.73 -32.14
CA LEU A 376 -2.57 -23.52 -32.72
C LEU A 376 -3.67 -22.52 -33.16
N ASN A 377 -4.71 -22.99 -33.85
CA ASN A 377 -5.88 -22.16 -34.19
C ASN A 377 -6.62 -21.66 -32.93
N GLY A 378 -6.68 -22.46 -31.87
CA GLY A 378 -7.22 -22.04 -30.56
C GLY A 378 -6.42 -20.90 -29.93
N MET A 379 -5.08 -20.98 -29.91
CA MET A 379 -4.20 -19.92 -29.41
C MET A 379 -4.32 -18.61 -30.22
N LEU A 380 -4.65 -18.72 -31.50
CA LEU A 380 -4.96 -17.58 -32.38
C LEU A 380 -6.33 -16.97 -32.07
N GLN A 381 -7.32 -17.78 -31.71
CA GLN A 381 -8.62 -17.32 -31.25
C GLN A 381 -8.54 -16.68 -29.85
N GLU A 382 -7.70 -17.21 -28.96
CA GLU A 382 -7.37 -16.59 -27.66
C GLU A 382 -6.74 -15.19 -27.83
N ALA A 383 -5.91 -14.98 -28.86
CA ALA A 383 -5.41 -13.66 -29.23
C ALA A 383 -6.52 -12.73 -29.76
N SER A 384 -7.43 -13.23 -30.61
CA SER A 384 -8.60 -12.47 -31.08
C SER A 384 -9.54 -12.05 -29.94
N ASN A 385 -9.73 -12.90 -28.93
CA ASN A 385 -10.50 -12.58 -27.73
C ASN A 385 -9.80 -11.54 -26.85
N ALA A 386 -8.46 -11.60 -26.76
CA ALA A 386 -7.66 -10.59 -26.08
C ALA A 386 -7.68 -9.23 -26.80
N GLU A 387 -7.63 -9.21 -28.13
CA GLU A 387 -7.88 -8.01 -28.94
C GLU A 387 -9.30 -7.47 -28.66
N CYS A 388 -10.33 -8.31 -28.69
CA CYS A 388 -11.72 -7.92 -28.45
C CYS A 388 -11.87 -7.22 -27.09
N ALA A 389 -11.31 -7.79 -26.02
CA ALA A 389 -11.32 -7.18 -24.69
C ALA A 389 -10.51 -5.87 -24.62
N ALA A 390 -9.32 -5.82 -25.23
CA ALA A 390 -8.45 -4.66 -25.18
C ALA A 390 -8.97 -3.49 -26.03
N ASN A 391 -9.52 -3.74 -27.22
CA ASN A 391 -10.12 -2.73 -28.09
C ASN A 391 -11.31 -2.05 -27.38
N ILE A 392 -12.13 -2.80 -26.62
CA ILE A 392 -13.30 -2.25 -25.94
C ILE A 392 -12.91 -1.50 -24.65
N LEU A 393 -11.90 -1.98 -23.91
CA LEU A 393 -11.26 -1.19 -22.84
C LEU A 393 -10.65 0.12 -23.37
N PHE A 394 -10.02 0.09 -24.54
CA PHE A 394 -9.49 1.27 -25.21
C PHE A 394 -10.60 2.22 -25.67
N ALA A 395 -11.72 1.72 -26.21
CA ALA A 395 -12.88 2.53 -26.56
C ALA A 395 -13.54 3.23 -25.35
N ALA A 396 -13.49 2.61 -24.16
CA ALA A 396 -13.97 3.21 -22.91
C ALA A 396 -13.00 4.27 -22.33
N ALA A 397 -11.70 4.17 -22.61
CA ALA A 397 -10.68 5.03 -22.01
C ALA A 397 -10.86 6.55 -22.28
N PRO A 398 -11.25 7.02 -23.49
CA PRO A 398 -11.59 8.42 -23.73
C PRO A 398 -12.69 8.97 -22.81
N GLY A 399 -13.72 8.19 -22.47
CA GLY A 399 -14.80 8.62 -21.58
C GLY A 399 -14.30 8.81 -20.14
N LEU A 400 -13.56 7.83 -19.62
CA LEU A 400 -12.90 7.90 -18.32
C LEU A 400 -11.90 9.07 -18.23
N MET A 401 -11.18 9.34 -19.33
CA MET A 401 -10.23 10.44 -19.43
C MET A 401 -10.88 11.82 -19.60
N GLN A 402 -12.01 11.94 -20.30
CA GLN A 402 -12.76 13.20 -20.35
C GLN A 402 -13.33 13.57 -18.98
N ALA A 403 -13.86 12.60 -18.23
CA ALA A 403 -14.26 12.81 -16.84
C ALA A 403 -13.08 13.31 -15.98
N ARG A 404 -11.91 12.67 -16.07
CA ARG A 404 -10.69 13.08 -15.35
C ARG A 404 -10.18 14.47 -15.77
N ARG A 405 -10.21 14.80 -17.07
CA ARG A 405 -9.79 16.11 -17.60
C ARG A 405 -10.77 17.23 -17.23
N GLY A 406 -12.08 16.99 -17.27
CA GLY A 406 -13.10 17.92 -16.81
C GLY A 406 -12.92 18.28 -15.34
N TYR A 407 -12.78 17.27 -14.48
CA TYR A 407 -12.50 17.43 -13.05
C TYR A 407 -11.23 18.29 -12.78
N LEU A 408 -10.14 18.04 -13.51
CA LEU A 408 -8.90 18.83 -13.37
C LEU A 408 -9.05 20.26 -13.89
N ALA A 409 -9.74 20.49 -15.01
CA ALA A 409 -10.00 21.82 -15.54
C ALA A 409 -10.86 22.66 -14.59
N LEU A 410 -11.90 22.07 -13.99
CA LEU A 410 -12.76 22.70 -12.98
C LEU A 410 -12.01 23.03 -11.69
N LYS A 411 -11.12 22.14 -11.24
CA LYS A 411 -10.21 22.41 -10.11
C LYS A 411 -9.31 23.62 -10.41
N ASN A 412 -8.85 23.77 -11.65
CA ASN A 412 -7.92 24.82 -12.05
C ASN A 412 -8.57 26.20 -12.22
N THR A 413 -9.76 26.31 -12.82
CA THR A 413 -10.48 27.60 -12.88
C THR A 413 -10.72 28.17 -11.48
N ARG A 414 -10.96 27.30 -10.49
CA ARG A 414 -11.10 27.67 -9.08
C ARG A 414 -9.80 28.18 -8.44
N MET A 415 -8.67 27.52 -8.67
CA MET A 415 -7.37 28.00 -8.16
C MET A 415 -6.92 29.29 -8.87
N ALA A 416 -7.28 29.45 -10.15
CA ALA A 416 -7.02 30.66 -10.91
C ALA A 416 -7.82 31.87 -10.43
N SER A 417 -9.10 31.71 -10.07
CA SER A 417 -9.89 32.82 -9.49
C SER A 417 -9.34 33.25 -8.14
N GLN A 418 -8.94 32.31 -7.28
CA GLN A 418 -8.32 32.61 -5.98
C GLN A 418 -6.96 33.33 -6.11
N ALA A 419 -6.24 33.14 -7.23
CA ALA A 419 -4.99 33.82 -7.50
C ALA A 419 -5.15 35.24 -8.09
N ILE A 420 -6.38 35.67 -8.40
CA ILE A 420 -6.71 37.03 -8.88
C ILE A 420 -7.18 37.93 -7.72
N GLU A 421 -7.60 37.34 -6.59
CA GLU A 421 -8.06 38.04 -5.38
C GLU A 421 -6.92 38.39 -4.40
N ALA A 422 -5.65 38.15 -4.76
CA ALA A 422 -4.50 38.54 -3.96
C ALA A 422 -4.28 40.07 -3.99
N PRO A 423 -4.05 40.73 -2.84
CA PRO A 423 -3.97 42.19 -2.77
C PRO A 423 -2.74 42.75 -3.49
N ILE A 424 -2.94 43.84 -4.22
CA ILE A 424 -1.84 44.64 -4.80
C ILE A 424 -1.15 45.39 -3.66
N ILE A 425 0.11 45.05 -3.39
CA ILE A 425 0.94 45.73 -2.38
C ILE A 425 1.26 47.15 -2.87
N THR A 426 1.00 48.15 -2.02
CA THR A 426 1.26 49.57 -2.30
C THR A 426 2.74 49.93 -2.14
N VAL A 427 3.20 50.92 -2.92
CA VAL A 427 4.63 51.14 -3.23
C VAL A 427 5.45 51.79 -2.08
N GLU A 428 4.82 52.16 -0.96
CA GLU A 428 5.46 52.99 0.07
C GLU A 428 6.46 52.25 0.99
N GLU A 429 6.46 50.91 1.02
CA GLU A 429 7.31 50.13 1.94
C GLU A 429 8.70 49.73 1.37
N ILE A 430 9.13 50.36 0.26
CA ILE A 430 10.46 50.14 -0.36
C ILE A 430 11.34 51.40 -0.31
N VAL A 431 11.32 52.08 0.84
CA VAL A 431 12.28 53.16 1.18
C VAL A 431 12.81 52.92 2.60
N VAL A 432 14.12 53.13 2.80
CA VAL A 432 14.90 52.84 4.04
C VAL A 432 15.35 51.37 4.20
N THR A 433 16.23 50.90 3.30
CA THR A 433 17.56 50.31 3.67
C THR A 433 18.35 49.86 2.42
N ALA A 434 19.26 50.69 1.92
CA ALA A 434 20.20 50.30 0.87
C ALA A 434 21.54 51.07 0.98
N PRO A 435 22.70 50.40 1.14
CA PRO A 435 24.00 51.07 1.19
C PRO A 435 24.51 51.45 -0.22
N ARG A 436 25.21 52.59 -0.31
CA ARG A 436 25.75 53.14 -1.56
C ARG A 436 26.79 52.23 -2.22
N ARG A 437 26.59 51.90 -3.51
CA ARG A 437 27.65 51.79 -4.53
C ARG A 437 27.16 52.41 -5.85
N SER A 438 28.07 52.71 -6.78
CA SER A 438 27.88 53.81 -7.75
C SER A 438 28.39 53.52 -9.17
N ARG A 439 27.73 54.18 -10.15
CA ARG A 439 28.08 54.32 -11.58
C ARG A 439 27.93 53.04 -12.45
N ALA A 440 27.51 53.11 -13.72
CA ALA A 440 26.90 54.23 -14.48
C ALA A 440 26.25 53.75 -15.80
N ALA A 441 25.27 54.54 -16.30
CA ALA A 441 24.74 54.57 -17.68
C ALA A 441 23.98 53.31 -18.20
N SER A 442 23.06 53.38 -19.17
CA SER A 442 22.57 54.50 -20.01
C SER A 442 21.10 54.36 -20.43
N SER A 443 20.36 55.49 -20.41
CA SER A 443 19.25 55.92 -21.31
C SER A 443 18.30 54.91 -22.01
N GLY A 444 16.99 55.11 -21.84
CA GLY A 444 15.93 54.64 -22.75
C GLY A 444 14.54 55.11 -22.33
N SER A 445 13.88 55.94 -23.14
CA SER A 445 12.58 56.59 -22.84
C SER A 445 11.43 56.07 -23.72
N GLY A 446 10.20 56.03 -23.20
CA GLY A 446 8.99 55.72 -23.96
C GLY A 446 7.71 55.95 -23.13
N ASP A 447 6.70 56.59 -23.73
CA ASP A 447 5.58 57.25 -23.02
C ASP A 447 4.18 56.68 -23.31
N VAL A 448 3.27 56.89 -22.34
CA VAL A 448 1.82 57.21 -22.44
C VAL A 448 0.87 56.40 -23.37
N ALA A 449 -0.23 55.88 -22.79
CA ALA A 449 -1.62 56.04 -23.30
C ALA A 449 -2.70 55.49 -22.33
N THR A 450 -3.93 56.03 -22.36
CA THR A 450 -5.09 55.62 -21.52
C THR A 450 -6.44 55.67 -22.25
N ALA A 451 -7.34 54.70 -22.02
CA ALA A 451 -8.81 54.73 -22.20
C ALA A 451 -9.42 53.40 -21.65
N SER A 452 -10.61 53.26 -21.04
CA SER A 452 -11.88 54.03 -20.92
C SER A 452 -13.00 53.62 -21.89
N GLY A 453 -14.14 53.11 -21.39
CA GLY A 453 -15.33 52.71 -22.18
C GLY A 453 -16.37 51.92 -21.36
N SER A 454 -17.68 51.99 -21.70
CA SER A 454 -18.74 51.74 -20.70
C SER A 454 -20.15 51.36 -21.21
N ARG A 455 -20.96 50.78 -20.29
CA ARG A 455 -22.45 50.72 -20.19
C ARG A 455 -23.29 49.94 -21.22
N GLY A 456 -24.42 49.38 -20.73
CA GLY A 456 -25.56 48.82 -21.48
C GLY A 456 -26.69 48.34 -20.53
N SER A 457 -27.97 48.39 -20.94
CA SER A 457 -29.15 48.05 -20.08
C SER A 457 -30.40 47.66 -20.90
N GLY A 458 -31.36 46.90 -20.34
CA GLY A 458 -32.61 46.44 -20.97
C GLY A 458 -33.60 45.76 -19.99
N SER A 459 -34.91 45.63 -20.33
CA SER A 459 -35.99 45.49 -19.31
C SER A 459 -37.26 44.68 -19.69
N THR A 460 -37.88 44.03 -18.67
CA THR A 460 -39.33 43.71 -18.44
C THR A 460 -40.17 42.75 -19.33
N VAL A 461 -41.06 41.95 -18.68
CA VAL A 461 -42.54 41.75 -18.91
C VAL A 461 -43.13 40.49 -18.15
N ARG A 462 -44.45 40.37 -17.94
CA ARG A 462 -45.28 39.34 -17.18
C ARG A 462 -46.71 39.21 -17.84
N PRO A 463 -47.78 38.45 -17.38
CA PRO A 463 -48.10 37.75 -16.10
C PRO A 463 -48.91 36.38 -16.21
N SER A 464 -49.54 35.91 -15.11
CA SER A 464 -50.70 34.93 -15.02
C SER A 464 -50.44 33.42 -15.33
N ARG A 465 -51.33 32.40 -15.16
CA ARG A 465 -52.63 32.04 -14.46
C ARG A 465 -52.78 30.47 -14.55
N GLY A 466 -53.65 29.69 -13.86
CA GLY A 466 -54.44 29.87 -12.62
C GLY A 466 -55.72 28.97 -12.48
N ALA A 467 -55.81 28.13 -11.40
CA ALA A 467 -57.01 27.56 -10.71
C ALA A 467 -57.60 26.12 -11.00
N ALA A 468 -58.14 25.50 -9.92
CA ALA A 468 -59.00 24.28 -9.75
C ALA A 468 -58.47 22.86 -10.15
N GLY A 469 -58.90 21.71 -9.59
CA GLY A 469 -59.63 21.40 -8.32
C GLY A 469 -60.75 20.31 -8.38
N ARG A 470 -60.66 19.16 -7.64
CA ARG A 470 -61.76 18.22 -7.23
C ARG A 470 -61.27 17.03 -6.34
N ALA A 471 -62.16 16.14 -5.83
CA ALA A 471 -61.87 15.14 -4.78
C ALA A 471 -62.72 13.82 -4.83
N GLU A 472 -62.23 12.77 -4.14
CA GLU A 472 -62.91 11.52 -3.63
C GLU A 472 -63.58 10.55 -4.65
N PRO A 473 -63.97 9.28 -4.32
CA PRO A 473 -64.07 8.56 -3.02
C PRO A 473 -63.37 7.15 -2.94
N PRO A 474 -63.49 6.34 -1.85
CA PRO A 474 -62.76 5.08 -1.64
C PRO A 474 -63.58 3.76 -1.73
N VAL A 475 -62.90 2.60 -1.70
CA VAL A 475 -63.46 1.23 -1.58
C VAL A 475 -62.58 0.39 -0.62
N ALA A 476 -63.12 -0.67 0.00
CA ALA A 476 -62.46 -1.48 1.05
C ALA A 476 -62.68 -3.00 0.85
N GLY A 477 -61.95 -3.85 1.59
CA GLY A 477 -62.45 -5.20 1.92
C GLY A 477 -61.45 -6.31 2.28
N ARG A 478 -61.66 -6.86 3.49
CA ARG A 478 -61.38 -8.25 3.94
C ARG A 478 -59.96 -8.76 4.14
N ALA A 479 -59.90 -9.74 5.04
CA ALA A 479 -58.82 -10.65 5.39
C ALA A 479 -59.48 -11.99 5.79
N ASP A 480 -58.73 -13.09 5.67
CA ASP A 480 -59.00 -14.41 6.24
C ASP A 480 -57.64 -15.09 6.53
N ALA A 481 -57.58 -16.12 7.37
CA ALA A 481 -56.33 -16.75 7.82
C ALA A 481 -56.54 -18.25 8.06
N GLU A 482 -55.46 -19.08 8.02
CA GLU A 482 -55.26 -20.18 8.98
C GLU A 482 -53.92 -20.96 8.85
N THR A 483 -53.46 -21.46 10.00
CA THR A 483 -52.58 -22.64 10.26
C THR A 483 -51.16 -22.72 9.70
N THR A 484 -50.21 -22.84 10.63
CA THR A 484 -48.84 -23.35 10.45
C THR A 484 -48.72 -24.81 10.89
N SER A 485 -47.65 -25.49 10.48
CA SER A 485 -47.14 -26.72 11.15
C SER A 485 -45.61 -26.72 11.18
N THR A 486 -45.00 -27.20 12.26
CA THR A 486 -43.57 -27.02 12.54
C THR A 486 -42.81 -28.35 12.68
N GLY A 487 -41.52 -28.34 12.29
CA GLY A 487 -40.54 -29.40 12.52
C GLY A 487 -39.13 -28.80 12.58
N GLY A 488 -38.23 -29.35 13.39
CA GLY A 488 -36.98 -28.65 13.78
C GLY A 488 -35.69 -29.50 13.75
N VAL A 489 -34.62 -28.89 13.23
CA VAL A 489 -33.20 -29.30 13.19
C VAL A 489 -32.37 -28.00 13.09
N GLY A 490 -31.16 -27.82 13.62
CA GLY A 490 -30.30 -28.65 14.49
C GLY A 490 -28.90 -28.02 14.58
N ALA A 491 -28.19 -28.15 15.71
CA ALA A 491 -26.97 -27.36 15.97
C ALA A 491 -25.66 -28.01 15.51
N THR A 492 -24.72 -27.19 15.01
CA THR A 492 -23.40 -27.58 14.49
C THR A 492 -22.27 -26.74 15.14
N ALA A 493 -21.07 -27.30 15.29
CA ALA A 493 -19.95 -26.67 16.02
C ALA A 493 -19.12 -25.70 15.14
N ARG A 494 -18.38 -24.75 15.74
CA ARG A 494 -17.49 -23.78 15.04
C ARG A 494 -16.05 -24.28 14.88
N THR A 495 -15.41 -23.90 13.77
CA THR A 495 -13.96 -24.06 13.55
C THR A 495 -13.19 -22.95 14.27
N THR A 496 -12.13 -23.32 14.98
CA THR A 496 -11.14 -22.36 15.47
C THR A 496 -10.18 -22.01 14.33
N GLN A 497 -10.09 -20.72 13.97
CA GLN A 497 -9.11 -20.23 13.00
C GLN A 497 -7.69 -20.38 13.59
N THR A 498 -6.75 -21.00 12.85
CA THR A 498 -5.37 -21.15 13.36
C THR A 498 -4.62 -19.82 13.30
N ARG A 499 -3.52 -19.72 14.07
CA ARG A 499 -2.69 -18.51 14.12
C ARG A 499 -2.04 -18.21 12.76
N GLU A 500 -1.58 -19.25 12.08
CA GLU A 500 -0.99 -19.17 10.74
C GLU A 500 -2.03 -18.67 9.73
N GLN A 501 -3.24 -19.27 9.70
CA GLN A 501 -4.33 -18.84 8.82
C GLN A 501 -4.74 -17.38 9.07
N PHE A 502 -4.77 -16.95 10.32
CA PHE A 502 -5.06 -15.56 10.68
C PHE A 502 -3.93 -14.60 10.27
N SER A 503 -2.68 -15.01 10.44
CA SER A 503 -1.52 -14.22 9.99
C SER A 503 -1.47 -14.08 8.48
N ASP A 504 -1.64 -15.18 7.72
CA ASP A 504 -1.68 -15.19 6.26
C ASP A 504 -2.78 -14.27 5.71
N GLU A 505 -3.96 -14.27 6.34
CA GLU A 505 -5.13 -13.48 5.93
C GLU A 505 -4.94 -11.96 6.11
N TYR A 506 -4.25 -11.52 7.18
CA TYR A 506 -4.22 -10.10 7.58
C TYR A 506 -2.86 -9.41 7.48
N VAL A 507 -1.72 -10.11 7.51
CA VAL A 507 -0.39 -9.46 7.63
C VAL A 507 -0.08 -8.48 6.49
N ASN A 508 -0.51 -8.81 5.26
CA ASN A 508 -0.24 -8.03 4.06
C ASN A 508 -1.33 -7.02 3.68
N ARG A 509 -2.42 -6.92 4.44
CA ARG A 509 -3.54 -6.01 4.12
C ARG A 509 -3.16 -4.54 4.31
N THR A 510 -3.63 -3.68 3.40
CA THR A 510 -3.42 -2.23 3.44
C THR A 510 -4.76 -1.49 3.24
N TYR A 511 -5.01 -0.46 4.05
CA TYR A 511 -6.30 0.27 4.07
C TYR A 511 -6.21 1.69 3.47
N ALA A 512 -5.03 2.03 2.92
CA ALA A 512 -4.81 3.18 2.07
C ALA A 512 -3.68 2.85 1.08
N SER A 513 -3.86 3.24 -0.18
CA SER A 513 -2.80 3.19 -1.20
C SER A 513 -1.72 4.24 -0.93
N SER A 514 -0.53 4.07 -1.51
CA SER A 514 0.55 5.05 -1.35
C SER A 514 0.20 6.44 -1.89
N THR A 515 -0.67 6.53 -2.92
CA THR A 515 -1.24 7.79 -3.40
C THR A 515 -2.21 8.44 -2.40
N GLN A 516 -2.98 7.65 -1.64
CA GLN A 516 -3.85 8.18 -0.57
C GLN A 516 -3.00 8.64 0.62
N ASN A 517 -2.03 7.84 1.06
CA ASN A 517 -1.09 8.22 2.11
C ASN A 517 -0.33 9.51 1.76
N GLN A 518 0.23 9.64 0.55
CA GLN A 518 0.90 10.87 0.13
C GLN A 518 -0.05 12.07 0.13
N ARG A 519 -1.27 11.94 -0.40
CA ARG A 519 -2.28 13.01 -0.38
C ARG A 519 -2.67 13.42 1.04
N TRP A 520 -2.68 12.49 1.99
CA TRP A 520 -2.89 12.80 3.40
C TRP A 520 -1.66 13.48 4.02
N ILE A 521 -0.44 13.04 3.69
CA ILE A 521 0.82 13.65 4.14
C ILE A 521 0.93 15.10 3.64
N ASP A 522 0.64 15.36 2.37
CA ASP A 522 0.61 16.72 1.80
C ASP A 522 -0.35 17.61 2.60
N VAL A 523 -1.58 17.12 2.82
CA VAL A 523 -2.63 17.85 3.54
C VAL A 523 -2.30 18.06 5.03
N ALA A 524 -1.76 17.06 5.71
CA ALA A 524 -1.24 17.17 7.07
C ALA A 524 -0.03 18.12 7.14
N GLY A 525 0.76 18.18 6.07
CA GLY A 525 1.97 18.99 5.94
C GLY A 525 1.70 20.49 5.76
N ASP A 526 0.67 20.81 4.97
CA ASP A 526 0.30 22.17 4.53
C ASP A 526 -0.69 22.89 5.45
N THR A 527 -1.37 22.19 6.36
CA THR A 527 -2.54 22.74 7.09
C THR A 527 -2.19 23.94 7.99
N PRO A 528 -2.71 25.15 7.71
CA PRO A 528 -2.53 26.30 8.60
C PRO A 528 -3.39 26.19 9.87
N SER A 529 -2.88 26.76 10.96
CA SER A 529 -3.66 26.95 12.20
C SER A 529 -4.94 27.75 11.92
N GLY A 530 -6.06 27.28 12.45
CA GLY A 530 -7.36 27.97 12.34
C GLY A 530 -8.25 27.54 11.16
N THR A 531 -7.84 26.58 10.34
CA THR A 531 -8.74 26.01 9.31
C THR A 531 -9.87 25.16 9.93
N SER A 532 -10.91 24.92 9.15
CA SER A 532 -11.98 23.95 9.46
C SER A 532 -11.59 22.49 9.21
N MET A 533 -10.29 22.21 9.06
CA MET A 533 -9.79 20.84 8.96
C MET A 533 -9.66 20.20 10.34
N ARG A 534 -9.93 18.89 10.43
CA ARG A 534 -9.71 18.08 11.63
C ARG A 534 -8.98 16.79 11.26
N PHE A 535 -8.32 16.21 12.23
CA PHE A 535 -7.59 14.95 12.09
C PHE A 535 -8.07 13.99 13.17
N PHE A 536 -8.38 12.77 12.75
CA PHE A 536 -8.77 11.63 13.58
C PHE A 536 -7.68 10.57 13.43
N ASP A 537 -6.99 10.23 14.52
CA ASP A 537 -5.97 9.17 14.58
C ASP A 537 -6.49 8.03 15.45
N VAL A 538 -6.19 6.80 15.05
CA VAL A 538 -6.40 5.56 15.81
C VAL A 538 -5.13 4.70 15.68
N GLU A 539 -4.39 4.56 16.78
CA GLU A 539 -3.14 3.78 16.82
C GLU A 539 -3.24 2.54 17.71
N ASN A 540 -2.55 1.45 17.33
CA ASN A 540 -2.27 0.35 18.25
C ASN A 540 -1.20 0.79 19.27
N ALA A 541 -1.65 1.12 20.47
CA ALA A 541 -0.81 1.48 21.61
C ALA A 541 -0.12 0.26 22.25
N ALA A 542 -0.77 -0.91 22.24
CA ALA A 542 -0.23 -2.14 22.81
C ALA A 542 0.84 -2.82 21.94
N MET A 543 1.01 -2.40 20.68
CA MET A 543 1.90 -3.05 19.69
C MET A 543 3.30 -3.41 20.23
N LYS A 544 3.93 -2.57 21.05
CA LYS A 544 5.24 -2.93 21.63
C LYS A 544 5.11 -4.09 22.61
N HIS A 545 4.23 -3.96 23.61
CA HIS A 545 3.94 -5.01 24.60
C HIS A 545 3.60 -6.34 23.90
N LEU A 546 2.75 -6.32 22.88
CA LEU A 546 2.37 -7.53 22.14
C LEU A 546 3.53 -8.15 21.34
N ASN A 547 4.43 -7.34 20.77
CA ASN A 547 5.64 -7.86 20.15
C ASN A 547 6.60 -8.48 21.20
N ASP A 548 6.69 -7.86 22.38
CA ASP A 548 7.54 -8.30 23.48
C ASP A 548 6.98 -9.56 24.20
N THR A 549 5.66 -9.78 24.21
CA THR A 549 5.00 -10.93 24.86
C THR A 549 4.60 -12.08 23.94
N LEU A 550 4.12 -11.81 22.72
CA LEU A 550 3.72 -12.85 21.76
C LEU A 550 4.91 -13.39 20.97
N LEU A 551 5.99 -12.60 20.85
CA LEU A 551 7.18 -12.85 20.03
C LEU A 551 6.92 -13.06 18.51
N ASP A 552 5.67 -12.95 18.06
CA ASP A 552 5.24 -13.05 16.66
C ASP A 552 4.79 -11.68 16.12
N LYS A 553 5.69 -11.03 15.37
CA LYS A 553 5.44 -9.73 14.72
C LYS A 553 4.39 -9.82 13.60
N ASN A 554 4.20 -10.98 12.98
CA ASN A 554 3.22 -11.18 11.91
C ASN A 554 1.81 -11.27 12.51
N LEU A 555 1.65 -12.01 13.62
CA LEU A 555 0.41 -12.01 14.40
C LEU A 555 0.08 -10.62 14.94
N VAL A 556 1.04 -9.87 15.50
CA VAL A 556 0.79 -8.50 15.98
C VAL A 556 0.38 -7.55 14.84
N THR A 557 1.02 -7.65 13.67
CA THR A 557 0.62 -6.89 12.47
C THR A 557 -0.79 -7.27 12.02
N SER A 558 -1.12 -8.56 12.05
CA SER A 558 -2.41 -9.11 11.64
C SER A 558 -3.55 -8.71 12.57
N LEU A 559 -3.34 -8.77 13.88
CA LEU A 559 -4.24 -8.23 14.91
C LEU A 559 -4.45 -6.72 14.70
N THR A 560 -3.39 -6.00 14.31
CA THR A 560 -3.47 -4.57 13.98
C THR A 560 -4.27 -4.32 12.70
N ASN A 561 -4.17 -5.18 11.70
CA ASN A 561 -4.89 -5.05 10.44
C ASN A 561 -6.36 -5.53 10.49
N LEU A 562 -6.72 -6.45 11.40
CA LEU A 562 -8.11 -6.80 11.70
C LEU A 562 -8.88 -5.61 12.28
N HIS A 563 -8.26 -4.84 13.18
CA HIS A 563 -8.89 -3.63 13.74
C HIS A 563 -9.15 -2.57 12.67
N LYS A 564 -8.16 -2.32 11.80
CA LYS A 564 -8.28 -1.37 10.68
C LYS A 564 -9.41 -1.71 9.72
N GLU A 565 -9.66 -3.00 9.46
CA GLU A 565 -10.81 -3.43 8.66
C GLU A 565 -12.13 -2.97 9.29
N MET A 566 -12.36 -3.36 10.56
CA MET A 566 -13.59 -3.00 11.29
C MET A 566 -13.81 -1.49 11.39
N LEU A 567 -12.72 -0.71 11.53
CA LEU A 567 -12.77 0.74 11.52
C LEU A 567 -13.13 1.29 10.13
N SER A 568 -12.53 0.75 9.06
CA SER A 568 -12.78 1.15 7.68
C SER A 568 -14.23 0.88 7.25
N GLU A 569 -14.80 -0.29 7.59
CA GLU A 569 -16.21 -0.62 7.36
C GLU A 569 -17.16 0.46 7.91
N GLY A 570 -16.92 0.89 9.16
CA GLY A 570 -17.73 1.90 9.81
C GLY A 570 -17.48 3.30 9.25
N MET A 571 -16.24 3.62 8.89
CA MET A 571 -15.89 4.89 8.23
C MET A 571 -16.59 5.05 6.87
N GLU A 572 -16.80 3.98 6.10
CA GLU A 572 -17.62 4.06 4.88
C GLU A 572 -19.06 4.52 5.17
N THR A 573 -19.64 4.07 6.29
CA THR A 573 -20.99 4.46 6.70
C THR A 573 -21.04 5.93 7.10
N LEU A 574 -19.99 6.45 7.76
CA LEU A 574 -19.85 7.89 8.01
C LEU A 574 -19.63 8.69 6.72
N ILE A 575 -18.87 8.18 5.75
CA ILE A 575 -18.69 8.78 4.41
C ILE A 575 -20.03 8.88 3.67
N ARG A 576 -20.88 7.85 3.76
CA ARG A 576 -22.25 7.85 3.21
C ARG A 576 -23.17 8.83 3.95
N ARG A 577 -23.06 8.94 5.28
CA ARG A 577 -23.86 9.85 6.12
C ARG A 577 -23.48 11.33 5.96
N TYR A 578 -22.21 11.63 5.69
CA TYR A 578 -21.67 12.99 5.58
C TYR A 578 -21.05 13.28 4.19
N PRO A 579 -21.85 13.30 3.11
CA PRO A 579 -21.37 13.56 1.75
C PRO A 579 -20.80 14.98 1.57
N THR A 580 -21.10 15.90 2.50
CA THR A 580 -20.52 17.25 2.59
C THR A 580 -19.11 17.27 3.21
N VAL A 581 -18.51 16.12 3.52
CA VAL A 581 -17.17 16.01 4.10
C VAL A 581 -16.24 15.24 3.15
N GLU A 582 -15.02 15.72 3.01
CA GLU A 582 -13.92 15.02 2.34
C GLU A 582 -13.11 14.30 3.43
N PHE A 583 -13.22 12.98 3.43
CA PHE A 583 -12.42 12.07 4.25
C PHE A 583 -11.21 11.63 3.42
N LEU A 584 -10.01 11.88 3.91
CA LEU A 584 -8.76 11.43 3.31
C LEU A 584 -8.14 10.36 4.21
N PRO A 585 -8.11 9.08 3.81
CA PRO A 585 -7.51 8.02 4.61
C PRO A 585 -5.98 8.03 4.50
N TYR A 586 -5.33 7.64 5.60
CA TYR A 586 -3.94 7.23 5.65
C TYR A 586 -3.84 5.95 6.50
N SER A 587 -2.98 5.03 6.09
CA SER A 587 -2.75 3.76 6.78
C SER A 587 -1.26 3.42 6.80
N ASP A 588 -0.71 3.15 7.99
CA ASP A 588 0.62 2.55 8.16
C ASP A 588 0.51 1.22 8.92
N PHE A 589 1.64 0.63 9.33
CA PHE A 589 1.62 -0.65 10.05
C PHE A 589 0.97 -0.55 11.44
N LYS A 590 1.04 0.61 12.10
CA LYS A 590 0.58 0.83 13.48
C LYS A 590 -0.80 1.49 13.58
N ALA A 591 -1.14 2.39 12.66
CA ALA A 591 -2.27 3.30 12.80
C ALA A 591 -3.15 3.41 11.54
N MET A 592 -4.36 3.90 11.76
CA MET A 592 -5.28 4.38 10.73
C MET A 592 -5.66 5.83 11.03
N ARG A 593 -5.53 6.71 10.04
CA ARG A 593 -5.73 8.15 10.18
C ARG A 593 -6.69 8.67 9.13
N TYR A 594 -7.46 9.69 9.48
CA TYR A 594 -8.33 10.41 8.55
C TYR A 594 -8.14 11.92 8.72
N ALA A 595 -7.82 12.61 7.62
CA ALA A 595 -7.96 14.06 7.55
C ALA A 595 -9.38 14.39 7.04
N LEU A 596 -10.02 15.33 7.70
CA LEU A 596 -11.44 15.65 7.58
C LEU A 596 -11.56 17.13 7.22
N ARG A 597 -12.15 17.46 6.07
CA ARG A 597 -12.44 18.86 5.71
C ARG A 597 -13.81 18.99 5.02
N PRO A 598 -14.50 20.13 5.16
CA PRO A 598 -15.77 20.33 4.47
C PRO A 598 -15.57 20.40 2.96
N ARG A 599 -16.46 19.75 2.21
CA ARG A 599 -16.56 19.89 0.76
C ARG A 599 -17.26 21.23 0.45
N PRO A 600 -16.69 22.07 -0.42
CA PRO A 600 -17.37 23.27 -0.88
C PRO A 600 -18.75 22.97 -1.48
N PRO A 601 -19.79 23.79 -1.20
CA PRO A 601 -19.73 25.13 -0.61
C PRO A 601 -19.66 25.18 0.93
N ALA A 602 -19.67 24.04 1.64
CA ALA A 602 -19.56 24.07 3.10
C ALA A 602 -18.20 24.62 3.57
N THR A 603 -18.22 25.38 4.66
CA THR A 603 -17.04 26.03 5.27
C THR A 603 -16.66 25.44 6.63
N GLN A 604 -17.56 24.65 7.24
CA GLN A 604 -17.41 24.01 8.54
C GLN A 604 -17.82 22.53 8.46
N LEU A 605 -17.27 21.69 9.34
CA LEU A 605 -17.67 20.29 9.47
C LEU A 605 -19.07 20.19 10.15
N PRO A 606 -19.87 19.14 9.87
CA PRO A 606 -21.14 18.91 10.54
C PRO A 606 -20.96 18.69 12.05
N ALA A 607 -21.77 19.35 12.88
CA ALA A 607 -21.59 19.37 14.34
C ALA A 607 -21.61 17.98 15.01
N GLY A 608 -22.37 17.01 14.48
CA GLY A 608 -22.42 15.64 15.03
C GLY A 608 -21.35 14.68 14.51
N LEU A 609 -20.50 15.08 13.56
CA LEU A 609 -19.47 14.20 12.97
C LEU A 609 -18.49 13.67 14.02
N GLU A 610 -18.16 14.49 15.01
CA GLU A 610 -17.16 14.18 16.03
C GLU A 610 -17.66 13.13 17.03
N ASP A 611 -18.94 13.18 17.40
CA ASP A 611 -19.57 12.18 18.27
C ASP A 611 -19.81 10.86 17.52
N ASP A 612 -20.18 10.92 16.24
CA ASP A 612 -20.25 9.76 15.34
C ASP A 612 -18.89 9.03 15.23
N LEU A 613 -17.79 9.78 15.13
CA LEU A 613 -16.42 9.23 15.12
C LEU A 613 -16.03 8.62 16.47
N ALA A 614 -16.40 9.26 17.58
CA ALA A 614 -16.18 8.73 18.92
C ALA A 614 -16.93 7.40 19.14
N GLN A 615 -18.22 7.34 18.77
CA GLN A 615 -19.02 6.12 18.85
C GLN A 615 -18.43 5.02 17.98
N LEU A 616 -18.03 5.33 16.73
CA LEU A 616 -17.40 4.37 15.84
C LEU A 616 -16.13 3.77 16.45
N PHE A 617 -15.25 4.58 17.05
CA PHE A 617 -14.04 4.08 17.70
C PHE A 617 -14.36 3.10 18.85
N THR A 618 -15.25 3.51 19.77
CA THR A 618 -15.68 2.69 20.92
C THR A 618 -16.27 1.35 20.47
N THR A 619 -17.22 1.36 19.52
CA THR A 619 -17.84 0.15 18.97
C THR A 619 -16.86 -0.72 18.18
N THR A 620 -15.85 -0.13 17.51
CA THR A 620 -14.81 -0.89 16.81
C THR A 620 -13.96 -1.70 17.80
N ASN A 621 -13.54 -1.08 18.91
CA ASN A 621 -12.79 -1.77 19.96
C ASN A 621 -13.61 -2.89 20.63
N GLU A 622 -14.92 -2.69 20.82
CA GLU A 622 -15.83 -3.71 21.37
C GLU A 622 -16.00 -4.91 20.42
N ARG A 623 -16.25 -4.66 19.12
CA ARG A 623 -16.28 -5.70 18.08
C ARG A 623 -14.98 -6.48 18.02
N PHE A 624 -13.85 -5.77 18.04
CA PHE A 624 -12.50 -6.33 17.99
C PHE A 624 -12.20 -7.23 19.19
N ALA A 625 -12.42 -6.74 20.41
CA ALA A 625 -12.21 -7.52 21.64
C ALA A 625 -13.11 -8.76 21.68
N SER A 626 -14.38 -8.62 21.27
CA SER A 626 -15.33 -9.73 21.19
C SER A 626 -14.89 -10.80 20.18
N ARG A 627 -14.41 -10.39 18.99
CA ARG A 627 -13.87 -11.29 17.97
C ARG A 627 -12.63 -12.03 18.46
N LEU A 628 -11.73 -11.36 19.18
CA LEU A 628 -10.50 -11.98 19.68
C LEU A 628 -10.77 -12.98 20.81
N SER A 629 -11.59 -12.63 21.80
CA SER A 629 -12.02 -13.54 22.86
C SER A 629 -12.69 -14.81 22.32
N ALA A 630 -13.46 -14.68 21.22
CA ALA A 630 -14.09 -15.82 20.54
C ALA A 630 -13.14 -16.65 19.66
N SER A 631 -11.90 -16.19 19.42
CA SER A 631 -10.94 -16.82 18.51
C SER A 631 -9.84 -17.64 19.20
N GLY A 632 -9.56 -17.38 20.49
CA GLY A 632 -8.42 -17.97 21.20
C GLY A 632 -7.03 -17.48 20.73
N LEU A 633 -6.96 -16.50 19.83
CA LEU A 633 -5.68 -15.97 19.34
C LEU A 633 -4.88 -15.24 20.45
N THR A 634 -5.57 -14.65 21.42
CA THR A 634 -4.99 -13.86 22.52
C THR A 634 -4.67 -14.69 23.77
N PRO A 635 -3.52 -14.49 24.44
CA PRO A 635 -3.23 -15.08 25.75
C PRO A 635 -4.27 -14.72 26.81
N ALA A 636 -4.44 -15.60 27.81
CA ALA A 636 -5.25 -15.31 28.98
C ALA A 636 -4.66 -14.14 29.78
N GLY A 637 -5.51 -13.19 30.18
CA GLY A 637 -5.11 -11.98 30.92
C GLY A 637 -4.86 -10.75 30.06
N GLU A 638 -4.79 -10.88 28.73
CA GLU A 638 -4.84 -9.72 27.82
C GLU A 638 -6.22 -9.06 27.82
N ASN A 639 -6.27 -7.73 27.61
CA ASN A 639 -7.51 -6.98 27.45
C ASN A 639 -7.52 -6.19 26.12
N PRO A 640 -7.96 -6.80 24.99
CA PRO A 640 -7.83 -6.20 23.67
C PRO A 640 -8.67 -4.94 23.43
N SER A 641 -9.67 -4.65 24.27
CA SER A 641 -10.44 -3.40 24.19
C SER A 641 -9.59 -2.15 24.48
N THR A 642 -8.43 -2.34 25.11
CA THR A 642 -7.53 -1.28 25.57
C THR A 642 -6.34 -1.03 24.63
N TRP A 643 -6.14 -1.92 23.65
CA TRP A 643 -4.96 -1.96 22.80
C TRP A 643 -4.89 -0.80 21.80
N PHE A 644 -6.04 -0.26 21.39
CA PHE A 644 -6.14 0.84 20.42
C PHE A 644 -6.60 2.11 21.13
N ARG A 645 -6.00 3.25 20.78
CA ARG A 645 -6.30 4.56 21.36
C ARG A 645 -6.50 5.58 20.26
N SER A 646 -7.39 6.55 20.49
CA SER A 646 -7.80 7.52 19.48
C SER A 646 -7.74 8.96 19.96
N GLY A 647 -7.35 9.85 19.03
CA GLY A 647 -7.21 11.28 19.27
C GLY A 647 -7.79 12.12 18.13
N PHE A 648 -8.43 13.23 18.49
CA PHE A 648 -9.06 14.17 17.57
C PHE A 648 -8.52 15.60 17.76
N ALA A 649 -8.13 16.28 16.69
CA ALA A 649 -7.54 17.61 16.78
C ALA A 649 -7.62 18.46 15.49
N SER A 650 -7.09 19.70 15.55
CA SER A 650 -6.94 20.63 14.43
C SER A 650 -5.77 20.33 13.48
N SER A 651 -4.80 19.52 13.90
CA SER A 651 -3.65 19.08 13.09
C SER A 651 -3.31 17.61 13.35
N ALA A 652 -2.61 16.98 12.40
CA ALA A 652 -2.23 15.57 12.50
C ALA A 652 -1.36 15.28 13.74
N ASP A 653 -0.45 16.19 14.08
CA ASP A 653 0.44 16.03 15.23
C ASP A 653 -0.27 16.23 16.58
N GLU A 654 -1.17 17.22 16.68
CA GLU A 654 -2.04 17.37 17.85
C GLU A 654 -2.92 16.10 18.05
N ALA A 655 -3.40 15.48 16.98
CA ALA A 655 -4.20 14.25 17.04
C ALA A 655 -3.36 13.01 17.44
N THR A 656 -2.15 12.87 16.88
CA THR A 656 -1.19 11.79 17.19
C THR A 656 -0.68 11.89 18.64
N LEU A 657 -0.50 13.11 19.15
CA LEU A 657 -0.15 13.35 20.55
C LEU A 657 -1.34 13.01 21.47
N THR A 658 -2.56 13.36 21.06
CA THR A 658 -3.79 13.02 21.79
C THR A 658 -4.02 11.51 21.89
N SER A 659 -3.84 10.75 20.79
CA SER A 659 -3.99 9.29 20.79
C SER A 659 -2.90 8.60 21.64
N ARG A 660 -1.67 9.14 21.65
CA ARG A 660 -0.60 8.71 22.57
C ARG A 660 -0.99 8.91 24.04
N TYR A 661 -1.53 10.06 24.40
CA TYR A 661 -1.87 10.37 25.80
C TYR A 661 -3.14 9.69 26.29
N ALA A 662 -4.06 9.31 25.40
CA ALA A 662 -5.21 8.47 25.72
C ALA A 662 -4.83 7.07 26.28
N ARG A 663 -3.55 6.66 26.18
CA ARG A 663 -3.01 5.49 26.89
C ARG A 663 -3.01 5.66 28.42
N SER A 664 -2.89 6.89 28.90
CA SER A 664 -2.79 7.24 30.33
C SER A 664 -4.15 7.41 31.02
N ASP A 665 -5.25 7.40 30.26
CA ASP A 665 -6.62 7.44 30.80
C ASP A 665 -7.02 6.15 31.56
N GLY A 666 -6.15 5.15 31.62
CA GLY A 666 -6.37 3.85 32.26
C GLY A 666 -6.77 2.75 31.28
N ALA A 667 -6.96 1.54 31.81
CA ALA A 667 -7.38 0.38 31.02
C ALA A 667 -8.74 0.65 30.37
N ASP A 668 -9.75 0.97 31.19
CA ASP A 668 -11.18 0.97 30.81
C ASP A 668 -11.61 2.12 29.90
N ALA A 669 -10.69 3.03 29.55
CA ALA A 669 -10.96 4.21 28.74
C ALA A 669 -11.06 3.88 27.23
N ASN A 670 -12.11 3.14 26.86
CA ASN A 670 -12.52 2.89 25.47
C ASN A 670 -13.18 4.13 24.84
N ARG A 671 -12.47 5.26 24.80
CA ARG A 671 -12.97 6.58 24.34
C ARG A 671 -11.99 7.30 23.42
N MET A 672 -12.53 8.10 22.49
CA MET A 672 -11.75 9.08 21.74
C MET A 672 -11.42 10.28 22.64
N ARG A 673 -10.16 10.70 22.66
CA ARG A 673 -9.70 11.93 23.34
C ARG A 673 -9.61 13.11 22.37
N ARG A 674 -9.64 14.35 22.88
CA ARG A 674 -9.55 15.57 22.05
C ARG A 674 -8.38 16.42 22.48
N PHE A 675 -7.64 17.01 21.54
CA PHE A 675 -6.59 17.98 21.89
C PHE A 675 -7.15 19.27 22.52
N SER A 676 -8.47 19.49 22.46
CA SER A 676 -9.17 20.56 23.16
C SER A 676 -9.47 20.26 24.64
N ASP A 677 -9.30 19.01 25.10
CA ASP A 677 -9.59 18.65 26.50
C ASP A 677 -8.62 19.39 27.44
N ASP A 678 -9.14 20.21 28.36
CA ASP A 678 -8.30 21.09 29.19
C ASP A 678 -7.37 20.34 30.15
N ASP A 679 -7.74 19.14 30.60
CA ASP A 679 -6.89 18.29 31.43
C ASP A 679 -5.65 17.79 30.67
N LEU A 680 -5.83 17.34 29.42
CA LEU A 680 -4.76 16.95 28.52
C LEU A 680 -3.87 18.14 28.19
N ARG A 681 -4.45 19.30 27.88
CA ARG A 681 -3.68 20.52 27.55
C ARG A 681 -2.86 21.00 28.73
N GLN A 682 -3.43 21.02 29.94
CA GLN A 682 -2.69 21.39 31.16
C GLN A 682 -1.58 20.37 31.46
N ASN A 683 -1.83 19.07 31.28
CA ASN A 683 -0.81 18.03 31.45
C ASN A 683 0.37 18.22 30.47
N LEU A 684 0.09 18.42 29.18
CA LEU A 684 1.13 18.68 28.18
C LEU A 684 1.91 19.97 28.45
N GLU A 685 1.26 21.03 28.94
CA GLU A 685 1.90 22.30 29.29
C GLU A 685 2.76 22.18 30.56
N ASN A 686 2.34 21.35 31.53
CA ASN A 686 3.15 20.95 32.68
C ASN A 686 4.41 20.18 32.23
N ILE A 687 4.25 19.19 31.35
CA ILE A 687 5.35 18.35 30.82
C ILE A 687 6.36 19.20 30.02
N ARG A 688 5.89 20.13 29.17
CA ARG A 688 6.77 21.10 28.48
C ARG A 688 7.53 21.98 29.47
N SER A 689 6.84 22.48 30.50
CA SER A 689 7.43 23.37 31.51
C SER A 689 8.43 22.65 32.42
N GLU A 690 8.17 21.39 32.78
CA GLU A 690 9.11 20.55 33.50
C GLU A 690 10.32 20.16 32.64
N GLY A 691 10.11 19.92 31.34
CA GLY A 691 11.19 19.73 30.36
C GLY A 691 12.15 20.93 30.34
N GLU A 692 11.63 22.15 30.24
CA GLU A 692 12.44 23.38 30.30
C GLU A 692 13.15 23.54 31.67
N ARG A 693 12.52 23.12 32.78
CA ARG A 693 13.13 23.10 34.12
C ARG A 693 14.36 22.19 34.17
N TYR A 694 14.25 20.93 33.74
CA TYR A 694 15.41 20.03 33.68
C TYR A 694 16.45 20.52 32.67
N ARG A 695 16.04 21.03 31.49
CA ARG A 695 16.97 21.61 30.50
C ARG A 695 17.83 22.72 31.11
N SER A 696 17.23 23.61 31.90
CA SER A 696 17.93 24.71 32.58
C SER A 696 18.85 24.21 33.72
N GLY A 697 18.40 23.22 34.50
CA GLY A 697 19.22 22.55 35.51
C GLY A 697 20.43 21.81 34.92
N LEU A 698 20.24 21.11 33.79
CA LEU A 698 21.30 20.47 33.03
C LEU A 698 22.26 21.49 32.39
N GLN A 699 21.74 22.57 31.79
CA GLN A 699 22.57 23.66 31.28
C GLN A 699 23.48 24.25 32.37
N THR A 700 22.98 24.38 33.60
CA THR A 700 23.75 24.90 34.74
C THR A 700 24.77 23.87 35.26
N SER A 701 24.34 22.63 35.48
CA SER A 701 25.16 21.58 36.11
C SER A 701 26.13 20.87 35.16
N LEU A 702 25.95 20.98 33.84
CA LEU A 702 26.80 20.37 32.82
C LEU A 702 27.53 21.40 31.94
N ALA A 703 27.46 22.70 32.28
CA ALA A 703 27.99 23.81 31.47
C ALA A 703 29.43 23.59 30.95
N SER A 704 30.32 23.11 31.82
CA SER A 704 31.75 22.88 31.54
C SER A 704 32.08 21.48 31.03
N SER A 705 31.14 20.52 31.07
CA SER A 705 31.38 19.11 30.73
C SER A 705 31.55 18.83 29.24
N GLY A 706 31.12 19.74 28.36
CA GLY A 706 31.03 19.46 26.93
C GLY A 706 29.95 18.44 26.54
N LEU A 707 29.11 17.97 27.48
CA LEU A 707 27.92 17.14 27.19
C LEU A 707 26.73 17.96 26.67
N MET A 708 26.84 19.29 26.70
CA MET A 708 25.86 20.24 26.21
C MET A 708 26.35 20.93 24.92
N GLU A 709 25.42 21.51 24.18
CA GLU A 709 25.64 22.35 22.99
C GLU A 709 24.63 23.51 22.94
N PRO A 710 24.94 24.60 22.20
CA PRO A 710 23.96 25.68 21.97
C PRO A 710 22.75 25.19 21.18
N SER A 711 21.56 25.56 21.62
CA SER A 711 20.33 25.42 20.81
C SER A 711 20.21 26.54 19.77
N SER A 712 19.22 26.45 18.89
CA SER A 712 18.80 27.54 17.99
C SER A 712 18.41 28.83 18.72
N VAL A 713 18.06 28.75 20.02
CA VAL A 713 17.76 29.90 20.86
C VAL A 713 19.03 30.39 21.56
N ALA A 714 19.38 31.67 21.31
CA ALA A 714 20.52 32.33 21.94
C ALA A 714 20.45 32.23 23.49
N GLY A 715 21.57 31.81 24.10
CA GLY A 715 21.69 31.65 25.56
C GLY A 715 21.09 30.36 26.14
N LYS A 716 20.37 29.54 25.35
CA LYS A 716 19.91 28.21 25.77
C LYS A 716 20.83 27.11 25.24
N MET A 717 21.09 26.11 26.08
CA MET A 717 21.78 24.87 25.71
C MET A 717 20.87 23.64 25.84
N ILE A 718 21.17 22.61 25.05
CA ILE A 718 20.57 21.27 25.10
C ILE A 718 21.67 20.20 25.23
N PRO A 719 21.36 18.98 25.68
CA PRO A 719 22.32 17.87 25.65
C PRO A 719 22.67 17.49 24.21
N ARG A 720 23.90 17.03 23.99
CA ARG A 720 24.35 16.57 22.67
C ARG A 720 23.69 15.27 22.24
N ARG A 721 23.67 15.01 20.93
CA ARG A 721 23.26 13.74 20.28
C ARG A 721 23.73 12.49 21.03
N GLU A 722 24.98 12.47 21.48
CA GLU A 722 25.60 11.33 22.17
C GLU A 722 24.97 11.07 23.55
N VAL A 723 24.43 12.10 24.21
CA VAL A 723 23.69 11.97 25.47
C VAL A 723 22.29 11.41 25.24
N PHE A 724 21.61 11.84 24.16
CA PHE A 724 20.33 11.25 23.73
C PHE A 724 20.49 9.77 23.32
N ASP A 725 21.55 9.44 22.59
CA ASP A 725 21.87 8.07 22.20
C ASP A 725 22.19 7.18 23.41
N ALA A 726 22.91 7.72 24.40
CA ALA A 726 23.19 7.05 25.66
C ALA A 726 21.89 6.78 26.44
N ALA A 727 21.09 7.81 26.73
CA ALA A 727 19.86 7.70 27.51
C ALA A 727 18.86 6.71 26.89
N ARG A 728 18.73 6.71 25.56
CA ARG A 728 17.87 5.77 24.80
C ARG A 728 18.34 4.30 24.88
N LYS A 729 19.62 4.04 25.14
CA LYS A 729 20.23 2.69 25.15
C LYS A 729 20.35 2.05 26.53
N THR A 730 20.15 2.81 27.60
CA THR A 730 20.41 2.37 28.98
C THR A 730 19.14 2.28 29.83
N LYS A 731 18.96 1.18 30.57
CA LYS A 731 17.75 0.88 31.35
C LYS A 731 17.71 1.60 32.70
N ASN A 732 18.86 1.92 33.28
CA ASN A 732 18.99 2.54 34.58
C ASN A 732 20.05 3.66 34.59
N THR A 733 20.16 4.34 35.74
CA THR A 733 20.99 5.54 35.89
C THR A 733 22.49 5.24 35.88
N ASP A 734 22.95 4.13 36.47
CA ASP A 734 24.38 3.79 36.48
C ASP A 734 24.86 3.23 35.13
N GLU A 735 24.03 2.49 34.40
CA GLU A 735 24.28 2.15 32.99
C GLU A 735 24.50 3.43 32.15
N LEU A 736 23.70 4.48 32.37
CA LEU A 736 23.83 5.75 31.66
C LEU A 736 25.14 6.46 32.01
N ARG A 737 25.49 6.55 33.30
CA ARG A 737 26.76 7.15 33.76
C ARG A 737 27.93 6.44 33.09
N GLU A 738 27.95 5.11 33.13
CA GLU A 738 29.01 4.29 32.55
C GLU A 738 29.03 4.34 31.02
N PHE A 739 27.89 4.53 30.36
CA PHE A 739 27.85 4.76 28.91
C PHE A 739 28.45 6.13 28.55
N ILE A 740 27.99 7.22 29.18
CA ILE A 740 28.50 8.58 28.95
C ILE A 740 30.01 8.63 29.21
N ARG A 741 30.48 8.06 30.33
CA ARG A 741 31.90 7.99 30.69
C ARG A 741 32.75 7.33 29.60
N ARG A 742 32.31 6.19 29.05
CA ARG A 742 33.03 5.47 27.99
C ARG A 742 32.96 6.13 26.61
N THR A 743 31.88 6.81 26.26
CA THR A 743 31.72 7.42 24.92
C THR A 743 32.25 8.84 24.82
N THR A 744 32.27 9.59 25.93
CA THR A 744 32.63 11.03 25.96
C THR A 744 33.86 11.36 26.82
N GLY A 745 34.29 10.42 27.67
CA GLY A 745 35.32 10.66 28.70
C GLY A 745 34.83 11.48 29.90
N GLN A 746 33.56 11.88 29.95
CA GLN A 746 33.01 12.73 31.00
C GLN A 746 32.36 11.93 32.12
N GLU A 747 32.69 12.28 33.36
CA GLU A 747 31.97 11.79 34.54
C GLU A 747 30.67 12.57 34.75
N VAL A 748 29.60 11.87 35.12
CA VAL A 748 28.35 12.49 35.60
C VAL A 748 27.87 11.83 36.89
N THR A 749 27.35 12.67 37.79
CA THR A 749 26.77 12.23 39.07
C THR A 749 25.47 11.44 38.84
N VAL A 750 25.04 10.71 39.89
CA VAL A 750 23.75 10.00 39.87
C VAL A 750 22.58 10.96 39.60
N GLN A 751 22.58 12.14 40.22
CA GLN A 751 21.54 13.15 39.97
C GLN A 751 21.57 13.67 38.53
N GLN A 752 22.74 14.05 37.99
CA GLN A 752 22.85 14.52 36.59
C GLN A 752 22.39 13.45 35.60
N ALA A 753 22.73 12.18 35.82
CA ALA A 753 22.28 11.09 34.95
C ALA A 753 20.78 10.81 35.10
N GLU A 754 20.20 10.97 36.30
CA GLU A 754 18.74 10.90 36.46
C GLU A 754 18.03 12.09 35.78
N ASP A 755 18.52 13.31 35.97
CA ASP A 755 17.99 14.52 35.34
C ASP A 755 18.07 14.44 33.81
N ILE A 756 19.16 13.87 33.25
CA ILE A 756 19.27 13.54 31.82
C ILE A 756 18.13 12.60 31.42
N ARG A 757 17.92 11.46 32.10
CA ARG A 757 16.87 10.49 31.74
C ARG A 757 15.47 11.10 31.81
N ARG A 758 15.20 11.85 32.89
CA ARG A 758 13.93 12.58 33.06
C ARG A 758 13.72 13.57 31.91
N TYR A 759 14.73 14.37 31.58
CA TYR A 759 14.68 15.30 30.46
C TYR A 759 14.47 14.61 29.11
N THR A 760 15.24 13.57 28.78
CA THR A 760 15.11 12.88 27.48
C THR A 760 13.75 12.22 27.30
N ASN A 761 13.15 11.71 28.39
CA ASN A 761 11.79 11.17 28.35
C ASN A 761 10.76 12.28 28.09
N LEU A 762 10.84 13.41 28.80
CA LEU A 762 9.96 14.57 28.61
C LEU A 762 10.09 15.20 27.22
N VAL A 763 11.25 15.07 26.57
CA VAL A 763 11.46 15.44 25.16
C VAL A 763 10.77 14.45 24.21
N ASP A 764 10.91 13.14 24.43
CA ASP A 764 10.36 12.11 23.53
C ASP A 764 8.83 12.09 23.51
N GLU A 765 8.16 12.60 24.55
CA GLU A 765 6.71 12.82 24.53
C GLU A 765 6.23 13.75 23.41
N PHE A 766 7.08 14.68 22.96
CA PHE A 766 6.80 15.56 21.83
C PHE A 766 7.38 15.06 20.49
N SER A 767 8.06 13.90 20.45
CA SER A 767 8.56 13.29 19.20
C SER A 767 7.40 13.05 18.21
N PRO A 768 7.39 13.67 17.01
CA PRO A 768 6.31 13.50 16.04
C PRO A 768 6.21 12.07 15.48
N GLY A 769 5.04 11.71 14.96
CA GLY A 769 4.87 10.45 14.22
C GLY A 769 5.56 10.53 12.84
N ILE A 770 6.43 9.58 12.51
CA ILE A 770 6.98 9.50 11.15
C ILE A 770 5.85 9.06 10.20
N HIS A 771 5.61 9.82 9.13
CA HIS A 771 4.62 9.50 8.12
C HIS A 771 5.30 9.03 6.84
N VAL A 772 4.85 7.91 6.26
CA VAL A 772 5.41 7.36 5.02
C VAL A 772 4.29 7.12 4.00
N ALA A 773 4.53 7.52 2.75
CA ALA A 773 3.58 7.27 1.67
C ALA A 773 3.45 5.76 1.40
N GLN A 774 4.58 5.08 1.28
CA GLN A 774 4.68 3.64 1.10
C GLN A 774 5.70 3.08 2.09
N ARG A 775 5.41 1.93 2.68
CA ARG A 775 6.43 1.13 3.35
C ARG A 775 7.12 0.28 2.30
N GLU A 776 8.36 0.62 1.97
CA GLU A 776 9.26 -0.31 1.29
C GLU A 776 9.71 -1.39 2.28
N VAL A 777 10.16 -2.53 1.78
CA VAL A 777 10.69 -3.63 2.59
C VAL A 777 12.11 -3.88 2.13
N ALA A 778 13.07 -3.29 2.84
CA ALA A 778 14.49 -3.53 2.60
C ALA A 778 14.83 -4.98 3.00
N SER A 779 14.95 -5.87 2.01
CA SER A 779 15.08 -7.32 2.22
C SER A 779 16.01 -7.98 1.20
N LEU A 780 16.96 -8.78 1.68
CA LEU A 780 17.79 -9.69 0.89
C LEU A 780 17.11 -11.04 0.58
N ALA A 781 15.84 -11.22 0.96
CA ALA A 781 15.11 -12.47 0.69
C ALA A 781 15.08 -12.81 -0.81
N ASP A 782 14.91 -11.81 -1.67
CA ASP A 782 14.86 -11.97 -3.13
C ASP A 782 16.25 -11.94 -3.81
N SER A 783 17.34 -11.94 -3.03
CA SER A 783 18.71 -11.71 -3.53
C SER A 783 19.56 -13.00 -3.49
N PRO A 784 19.44 -13.90 -4.48
CA PRO A 784 20.17 -15.18 -4.48
C PRO A 784 21.69 -15.01 -4.61
N ALA A 785 22.17 -13.88 -5.13
CA ALA A 785 23.58 -13.54 -5.26
C ALA A 785 24.21 -12.95 -3.98
N GLY A 786 23.58 -13.16 -2.82
CA GLY A 786 23.94 -12.48 -1.58
C GLY A 786 23.57 -11.00 -1.62
N GLY A 787 24.31 -10.15 -0.91
CA GLY A 787 24.12 -8.70 -0.96
C GLY A 787 24.61 -7.98 0.30
N PHE A 788 24.30 -6.68 0.41
CA PHE A 788 24.56 -5.90 1.62
C PHE A 788 23.28 -5.53 2.36
N SER A 789 23.39 -5.42 3.68
CA SER A 789 22.44 -4.73 4.55
C SER A 789 23.16 -3.57 5.24
N ILE A 790 22.49 -2.41 5.32
CA ILE A 790 23.07 -1.15 5.80
C ILE A 790 22.09 -0.48 6.78
N ASP A 791 22.50 -0.32 8.04
CA ASP A 791 21.74 0.34 9.11
C ASP A 791 22.33 1.73 9.38
N PHE A 792 21.48 2.76 9.21
CA PHE A 792 21.82 4.17 9.39
C PHE A 792 21.61 4.61 10.85
N ALA A 793 22.65 4.39 11.65
CA ALA A 793 22.63 4.62 13.08
C ALA A 793 22.33 6.09 13.46
N GLY A 794 21.51 6.25 14.50
CA GLY A 794 21.36 7.52 15.23
C GLY A 794 20.11 8.33 14.88
N LEU A 795 19.26 7.88 13.94
CA LEU A 795 18.01 8.58 13.58
C LEU A 795 17.19 9.02 14.81
N GLY A 796 17.03 8.13 15.79
CA GLY A 796 16.33 8.45 17.04
C GLY A 796 17.02 9.45 17.98
N SER A 797 18.35 9.53 17.99
CA SER A 797 19.07 10.53 18.81
C SER A 797 19.15 11.90 18.13
N PHE A 798 19.23 11.94 16.79
CA PHE A 798 19.01 13.16 16.02
C PHE A 798 17.58 13.70 16.21
N ASN A 799 16.55 12.85 16.14
CA ASN A 799 15.17 13.27 16.41
C ASN A 799 14.96 13.77 17.84
N GLY A 800 15.54 13.10 18.86
CA GLY A 800 15.51 13.57 20.24
C GLY A 800 16.17 14.95 20.42
N GLN A 801 17.39 15.13 19.88
CA GLN A 801 18.13 16.38 19.89
C GLN A 801 17.37 17.53 19.18
N ALA A 802 16.82 17.26 17.99
CA ALA A 802 16.07 18.25 17.22
C ALA A 802 14.70 18.59 17.86
N THR A 803 14.10 17.64 18.58
CA THR A 803 12.88 17.88 19.39
C THR A 803 13.21 18.69 20.65
N ALA A 804 14.35 18.43 21.29
CA ALA A 804 14.84 19.24 22.42
C ALA A 804 15.11 20.70 22.03
N ASP A 805 15.71 20.93 20.85
CA ASP A 805 15.88 22.26 20.25
C ASP A 805 14.53 22.95 20.00
N ALA A 806 13.58 22.22 19.37
CA ALA A 806 12.22 22.72 19.16
C ALA A 806 11.51 23.10 20.47
N LEU A 807 11.64 22.30 21.52
CA LEU A 807 11.06 22.59 22.84
C LEU A 807 11.73 23.77 23.53
N ALA A 808 13.06 23.92 23.41
CA ALA A 808 13.79 25.09 23.90
C ALA A 808 13.29 26.39 23.23
N ASN A 809 12.87 26.32 21.96
CA ASN A 809 12.26 27.41 21.19
C ASN A 809 10.73 27.58 21.39
N SER A 810 10.10 26.85 22.31
CA SER A 810 8.64 26.78 22.41
C SER A 810 8.08 27.32 23.73
N THR A 811 7.26 28.37 23.60
CA THR A 811 6.62 29.10 24.70
C THR A 811 5.28 28.51 25.17
N ASN A 812 4.71 27.55 24.44
CA ASN A 812 3.43 26.88 24.75
C ASN A 812 3.33 25.55 23.98
N ILE A 813 2.36 24.71 24.33
CA ILE A 813 2.13 23.38 23.72
C ILE A 813 1.91 23.38 22.19
N ARG A 814 1.29 24.40 21.59
CA ARG A 814 1.07 24.42 20.13
C ARG A 814 2.35 24.74 19.38
N ASN A 815 3.14 25.69 19.89
CA ASN A 815 4.46 25.97 19.36
C ASN A 815 5.40 24.77 19.53
N ALA A 816 5.31 24.05 20.66
CA ALA A 816 6.06 22.81 20.88
C ALA A 816 5.79 21.75 19.81
N VAL A 817 4.51 21.43 19.57
CA VAL A 817 4.09 20.44 18.56
C VAL A 817 4.51 20.87 17.14
N LEU A 818 4.27 22.13 16.76
CA LEU A 818 4.63 22.65 15.44
C LEU A 818 6.15 22.66 15.20
N ASN A 819 6.93 23.12 16.18
CA ASN A 819 8.38 23.17 16.08
C ASN A 819 8.97 21.75 16.06
N ALA A 820 8.43 20.81 16.85
CA ALA A 820 8.85 19.41 16.85
C ALA A 820 8.65 18.77 15.47
N ARG A 821 7.48 18.95 14.83
CA ARG A 821 7.24 18.49 13.45
C ARG A 821 8.22 19.12 12.46
N ASN A 822 8.46 20.42 12.56
CA ASN A 822 9.43 21.09 11.68
C ASN A 822 10.86 20.58 11.90
N SER A 823 11.22 20.16 13.13
CA SER A 823 12.50 19.52 13.45
C SER A 823 12.61 18.09 12.91
N GLU A 824 11.58 17.27 13.07
CA GLU A 824 11.53 15.92 12.51
C GLU A 824 11.71 15.95 10.98
N ARG A 825 11.02 16.84 10.26
CA ARG A 825 11.22 16.99 8.81
C ARG A 825 12.69 17.23 8.44
N ARG A 826 13.39 18.14 9.14
CA ARG A 826 14.82 18.42 8.90
C ARG A 826 15.72 17.20 9.16
N VAL A 827 15.40 16.37 10.15
CA VAL A 827 16.14 15.13 10.42
C VAL A 827 15.83 14.07 9.35
N THR A 828 14.57 13.90 8.96
CA THR A 828 14.13 13.00 7.89
C THR A 828 14.76 13.37 6.54
N ASP A 829 14.88 14.66 6.23
CA ASP A 829 15.55 15.14 5.01
C ASP A 829 17.07 14.91 5.09
N LEU A 830 17.73 15.20 6.21
CA LEU A 830 19.15 14.87 6.47
C LEU A 830 19.44 13.37 6.32
N PHE A 831 18.52 12.50 6.76
CA PHE A 831 18.67 11.05 6.59
C PHE A 831 18.38 10.59 5.15
N ARG A 832 17.52 11.29 4.39
CA ARG A 832 17.39 11.05 2.95
C ARG A 832 18.70 11.37 2.24
N GLU A 833 19.25 12.57 2.42
CA GLU A 833 20.54 12.96 1.84
C GLU A 833 21.69 12.00 2.19
N ARG A 834 21.73 11.48 3.44
CA ARG A 834 22.69 10.46 3.85
C ARG A 834 22.53 9.16 3.05
N LYS A 835 21.30 8.67 2.90
CA LYS A 835 21.01 7.46 2.11
C LYS A 835 21.32 7.68 0.63
N ASP A 836 20.92 8.81 0.05
CA ASP A 836 21.16 9.14 -1.36
C ASP A 836 22.67 9.14 -1.70
N ARG A 837 23.53 9.65 -0.81
CA ARG A 837 25.00 9.59 -1.00
C ARG A 837 25.57 8.18 -0.85
N VAL A 838 25.09 7.39 0.11
CA VAL A 838 25.53 6.00 0.28
C VAL A 838 25.11 5.15 -0.93
N GLU A 839 23.86 5.29 -1.38
CA GLU A 839 23.36 4.63 -2.59
C GLU A 839 24.19 5.04 -3.82
N SER A 840 24.39 6.34 -4.04
CA SER A 840 25.21 6.84 -5.15
C SER A 840 26.63 6.25 -5.12
N THR A 841 27.27 6.24 -3.95
CA THR A 841 28.62 5.68 -3.75
C THR A 841 28.67 4.17 -4.07
N VAL A 842 27.69 3.40 -3.57
CA VAL A 842 27.58 1.97 -3.86
C VAL A 842 27.35 1.72 -5.35
N ARG A 843 26.44 2.46 -5.99
CA ARG A 843 26.16 2.35 -7.44
C ARG A 843 27.39 2.70 -8.28
N GLU A 844 28.15 3.73 -7.90
CA GLU A 844 29.36 4.16 -8.62
C GLU A 844 30.45 3.06 -8.60
N VAL A 845 30.71 2.45 -7.43
CA VAL A 845 31.67 1.35 -7.30
C VAL A 845 31.19 0.12 -8.08
N LEU A 846 29.93 -0.31 -7.90
CA LEU A 846 29.39 -1.48 -8.61
C LEU A 846 29.38 -1.28 -10.13
N ALA A 847 29.10 -0.06 -10.61
CA ALA A 847 29.13 0.28 -12.04
C ALA A 847 30.54 0.17 -12.65
N ARG A 848 31.61 0.57 -11.93
CA ARG A 848 33.00 0.34 -12.38
C ARG A 848 33.27 -1.13 -12.68
N HIS A 849 32.76 -2.01 -11.80
CA HIS A 849 32.91 -3.47 -11.90
C HIS A 849 31.82 -4.15 -12.75
N ARG A 850 30.94 -3.36 -13.39
CA ARG A 850 29.81 -3.81 -14.23
C ARG A 850 28.78 -4.68 -13.51
N ILE A 851 28.74 -4.64 -12.18
CA ILE A 851 27.73 -5.33 -11.37
C ILE A 851 26.48 -4.47 -11.35
N GLN A 852 25.35 -5.01 -11.82
CA GLN A 852 24.05 -4.37 -11.64
C GLN A 852 23.52 -4.70 -10.25
N ALA A 853 22.85 -3.74 -9.61
CA ALA A 853 22.18 -3.96 -8.33
C ALA A 853 20.90 -3.13 -8.21
N ASP A 854 19.87 -3.78 -7.70
CA ASP A 854 18.72 -3.10 -7.10
C ASP A 854 19.09 -2.63 -5.69
N ILE A 855 18.60 -1.46 -5.26
CA ILE A 855 18.89 -0.88 -3.94
C ILE A 855 17.59 -0.28 -3.41
N VAL A 856 17.21 -0.66 -2.19
CA VAL A 856 15.92 -0.36 -1.57
C VAL A 856 16.16 0.18 -0.16
N ALA A 857 15.49 1.28 0.22
CA ALA A 857 15.92 2.13 1.35
C ALA A 857 14.77 2.53 2.30
N SER A 858 14.31 1.58 3.12
CA SER A 858 13.19 1.73 4.06
C SER A 858 13.62 2.29 5.42
N GLY A 859 13.20 3.51 5.77
CA GLY A 859 13.47 4.07 7.10
C GLY A 859 14.96 4.31 7.34
N ASP A 860 15.52 3.74 8.41
CA ASP A 860 16.95 3.64 8.70
C ASP A 860 17.63 2.39 8.10
N ASP A 861 16.91 1.51 7.41
CA ASP A 861 17.47 0.37 6.66
C ASP A 861 17.72 0.67 5.17
N MET A 862 18.75 0.05 4.60
CA MET A 862 18.96 -0.08 3.14
C MET A 862 19.53 -1.46 2.81
N VAL A 863 19.05 -2.08 1.73
CA VAL A 863 19.65 -3.30 1.16
C VAL A 863 20.17 -3.08 -0.24
N VAL A 864 21.23 -3.81 -0.60
CA VAL A 864 21.84 -3.84 -1.93
C VAL A 864 21.70 -5.27 -2.48
N ARG A 865 20.92 -5.43 -3.54
CA ARG A 865 20.59 -6.70 -4.20
C ARG A 865 21.30 -6.81 -5.54
N PRO A 866 22.52 -7.37 -5.60
CA PRO A 866 23.28 -7.49 -6.84
C PRO A 866 22.73 -8.59 -7.75
N THR A 867 22.95 -8.47 -9.05
CA THR A 867 22.61 -9.52 -10.04
C THR A 867 23.61 -10.69 -10.05
N THR A 868 24.78 -10.50 -9.45
CA THR A 868 25.92 -11.44 -9.40
C THR A 868 26.68 -11.25 -8.09
N ALA A 869 27.25 -12.33 -7.52
CA ALA A 869 27.99 -12.25 -6.26
C ALA A 869 29.11 -11.18 -6.31
N ILE A 870 29.27 -10.41 -5.23
CA ILE A 870 30.16 -9.24 -5.20
C ILE A 870 31.58 -9.69 -4.77
N PRO A 871 32.62 -9.54 -5.61
CA PRO A 871 33.98 -9.96 -5.27
C PRO A 871 34.56 -9.22 -4.06
N THR A 872 35.41 -9.86 -3.27
CA THR A 872 35.98 -9.34 -2.00
C THR A 872 36.71 -8.01 -2.15
N GLU A 873 37.38 -7.81 -3.28
CA GLU A 873 38.03 -6.56 -3.67
C GLU A 873 37.01 -5.42 -3.88
N VAL A 874 35.87 -5.72 -4.51
CA VAL A 874 34.77 -4.75 -4.70
C VAL A 874 34.06 -4.47 -3.38
N ARG A 875 33.86 -5.49 -2.53
CA ARG A 875 33.30 -5.33 -1.18
C ARG A 875 34.17 -4.43 -0.30
N ARG A 876 35.49 -4.54 -0.43
CA ARG A 876 36.46 -3.64 0.20
C ARG A 876 36.45 -2.24 -0.39
N GLU A 877 36.42 -2.09 -1.73
CA GLU A 877 36.33 -0.77 -2.38
C GLU A 877 35.09 0.01 -1.93
N ILE A 878 33.94 -0.66 -1.77
CA ILE A 878 32.73 -0.04 -1.22
C ILE A 878 32.96 0.43 0.23
N ALA A 879 33.56 -0.39 1.08
CA ALA A 879 33.88 -0.01 2.46
C ALA A 879 34.90 1.16 2.54
N GLU A 880 35.89 1.18 1.66
CA GLU A 880 36.92 2.24 1.53
C GLU A 880 36.42 3.52 0.83
N ALA A 881 35.26 3.46 0.16
CA ALA A 881 34.58 4.64 -0.39
C ALA A 881 33.63 5.24 0.66
N LEU A 882 32.79 4.40 1.29
CA LEU A 882 31.82 4.81 2.32
C LEU A 882 32.50 5.30 3.60
N SER A 883 33.73 4.87 3.91
CA SER A 883 34.53 5.41 5.02
C SER A 883 34.88 6.91 4.89
N ARG A 884 34.71 7.50 3.70
CA ARG A 884 35.05 8.91 3.39
C ARG A 884 33.89 9.89 3.60
N GLU A 885 32.69 9.35 3.88
CA GLU A 885 31.52 10.12 4.32
C GLU A 885 31.80 10.91 5.61
N ILE A 886 30.89 11.83 5.95
CA ILE A 886 31.06 12.75 7.08
C ILE A 886 30.96 12.02 8.44
N ASP A 887 30.17 10.95 8.50
CA ASP A 887 29.79 10.23 9.72
C ASP A 887 29.86 8.70 9.47
N PRO A 888 31.03 8.13 9.13
CA PRO A 888 31.14 6.77 8.61
C PRO A 888 30.80 5.70 9.67
N ALA A 889 30.94 6.01 10.96
CA ALA A 889 30.46 5.16 12.05
C ALA A 889 28.93 5.15 12.20
N SER A 890 28.20 6.04 11.52
CA SER A 890 26.74 5.94 11.40
C SER A 890 26.28 4.93 10.34
N ILE A 891 27.19 4.46 9.48
CA ILE A 891 26.92 3.46 8.44
C ILE A 891 27.36 2.10 8.98
N ARG A 892 26.42 1.32 9.54
CA ARG A 892 26.69 -0.09 9.87
C ARG A 892 26.49 -0.93 8.63
N MET A 893 27.44 -1.79 8.30
CA MET A 893 27.39 -2.57 7.07
C MET A 893 27.57 -4.06 7.36
N SER A 894 26.67 -4.90 6.85
CA SER A 894 26.89 -6.35 6.76
C SER A 894 26.79 -6.81 5.31
N HIS A 895 27.56 -7.85 4.96
CA HIS A 895 27.48 -8.53 3.66
C HIS A 895 27.06 -9.98 3.87
N VAL A 896 26.06 -10.44 3.14
CA VAL A 896 25.55 -11.82 3.19
C VAL A 896 25.99 -12.55 1.93
N GLY A 897 26.59 -13.74 2.08
CA GLY A 897 27.04 -14.57 0.96
C GLY A 897 25.93 -15.11 0.05
N ASP A 898 26.31 -15.48 -1.17
CA ASP A 898 25.49 -16.16 -2.18
C ASP A 898 25.26 -17.65 -1.87
N ASN A 899 26.07 -18.23 -0.99
CA ASN A 899 25.99 -19.63 -0.56
C ASN A 899 24.81 -19.96 0.39
N ILE A 900 23.94 -18.99 0.69
CA ILE A 900 22.80 -19.11 1.60
C ILE A 900 21.53 -19.22 0.75
N ALA A 901 21.00 -20.43 0.56
CA ALA A 901 19.96 -20.71 -0.42
C ALA A 901 18.59 -20.08 -0.11
N SER A 902 18.15 -20.09 1.15
CA SER A 902 16.83 -19.58 1.57
C SER A 902 16.82 -18.07 1.77
N GLY A 903 15.77 -17.40 1.26
CA GLY A 903 15.59 -15.95 1.43
C GLY A 903 15.38 -15.51 2.88
N ASN A 904 14.66 -16.30 3.68
CA ASN A 904 14.52 -16.05 5.12
C ASN A 904 15.87 -16.19 5.83
N GLU A 905 16.68 -17.16 5.42
CA GLU A 905 18.00 -17.38 6.01
C GLU A 905 18.97 -16.25 5.67
N ARG A 906 18.91 -15.69 4.44
CA ARG A 906 19.64 -14.47 4.06
C ARG A 906 19.26 -13.27 4.95
N MET A 907 17.98 -13.13 5.33
CA MET A 907 17.55 -12.08 6.25
C MET A 907 18.07 -12.29 7.68
N ILE A 908 18.00 -13.50 8.22
CA ILE A 908 18.57 -13.82 9.54
C ILE A 908 20.08 -13.51 9.54
N MET A 909 20.79 -13.90 8.48
CA MET A 909 22.24 -13.67 8.33
C MET A 909 22.61 -12.18 8.16
N ALA A 910 21.72 -11.35 7.60
CA ALA A 910 21.89 -9.90 7.51
C ALA A 910 21.86 -9.24 8.90
N THR A 911 20.81 -9.53 9.69
CA THR A 911 20.63 -9.06 11.08
C THR A 911 21.72 -9.61 12.00
N LEU A 912 22.19 -10.83 11.77
CA LEU A 912 23.32 -11.44 12.48
C LEU A 912 24.63 -10.66 12.26
N GLY A 913 24.92 -10.23 11.02
CA GLY A 913 26.10 -9.41 10.72
C GLY A 913 26.02 -8.01 11.35
N GLU A 914 24.83 -7.41 11.33
CA GLU A 914 24.52 -6.14 12.01
C GLU A 914 24.66 -6.25 13.54
N ALA A 915 24.22 -7.36 14.14
CA ALA A 915 24.40 -7.66 15.56
C ALA A 915 25.88 -7.85 15.92
N CYS A 916 26.66 -8.55 15.09
CA CYS A 916 28.11 -8.62 15.23
C CYS A 916 28.77 -7.24 15.17
N GLU A 917 28.37 -6.36 14.23
CA GLU A 917 28.89 -4.97 14.14
C GLU A 917 28.65 -4.22 15.45
N LYS A 918 27.41 -4.26 15.93
CA LYS A 918 26.98 -3.61 17.18
C LYS A 918 27.75 -4.14 18.38
N TRP A 919 28.05 -5.44 18.42
CA TRP A 919 28.88 -6.05 19.46
C TRP A 919 30.34 -5.61 19.36
N ILE A 920 30.96 -5.69 18.18
CA ILE A 920 32.37 -5.33 17.94
C ILE A 920 32.61 -3.87 18.29
N ARG A 921 31.76 -2.96 17.80
CA ARG A 921 31.87 -1.52 18.09
C ARG A 921 31.69 -1.21 19.58
N LYS A 922 30.79 -1.93 20.27
CA LYS A 922 30.59 -1.81 21.73
C LYS A 922 31.80 -2.34 22.52
N ALA A 923 32.34 -3.49 22.14
CA ALA A 923 33.50 -4.11 22.79
C ALA A 923 34.81 -3.34 22.56
N ALA A 924 34.89 -2.54 21.49
CA ALA A 924 36.02 -1.64 21.22
C ALA A 924 36.00 -0.34 22.03
N GLN A 925 34.88 0.05 22.66
CA GLN A 925 34.78 1.27 23.47
C GLN A 925 35.74 1.21 24.66
N GLY A 926 36.66 2.18 24.74
CA GLY A 926 37.70 2.23 25.78
C GLY A 926 38.94 1.38 25.48
N VAL A 927 38.93 0.58 24.42
CA VAL A 927 40.12 -0.12 23.87
C VAL A 927 40.69 0.66 22.69
N VAL A 928 39.81 1.17 21.84
CA VAL A 928 40.10 2.02 20.67
C VAL A 928 39.56 3.42 20.96
N SER A 929 40.26 4.47 20.50
CA SER A 929 39.84 5.85 20.79
C SER A 929 38.46 6.16 20.19
N ALA A 930 37.65 6.96 20.89
CA ALA A 930 36.32 7.34 20.40
C ALA A 930 36.36 8.09 19.05
N SER A 931 37.45 8.83 18.80
CA SER A 931 37.72 9.51 17.51
C SER A 931 38.04 8.50 16.40
N THR A 932 38.89 7.50 16.68
CA THR A 932 39.18 6.42 15.73
C THR A 932 37.90 5.64 15.42
N LEU A 933 37.09 5.31 16.44
CA LEU A 933 35.82 4.59 16.27
C LEU A 933 34.78 5.39 15.47
N SER A 934 34.66 6.71 15.67
CA SER A 934 33.71 7.54 14.91
C SER A 934 34.10 7.74 13.45
N GLN A 935 35.39 7.58 13.12
CA GLN A 935 35.93 7.64 11.76
C GLN A 935 36.12 6.26 11.10
N THR A 936 35.76 5.16 11.78
CA THR A 936 35.90 3.78 11.27
C THR A 936 34.56 3.20 10.81
N LEU A 937 34.46 2.92 9.51
CA LEU A 937 33.41 2.06 8.96
C LEU A 937 33.78 0.58 9.19
N MET A 938 32.80 -0.20 9.65
CA MET A 938 32.95 -1.64 9.91
C MET A 938 32.00 -2.40 8.99
N LEU A 939 32.55 -3.20 8.09
CA LEU A 939 31.82 -4.15 7.26
C LEU A 939 32.01 -5.56 7.84
N VAL A 940 30.92 -6.16 8.32
CA VAL A 940 30.90 -7.57 8.75
C VAL A 940 30.45 -8.44 7.58
N GLU A 941 31.38 -9.17 6.99
CA GLU A 941 31.07 -10.20 6.01
C GLU A 941 30.58 -11.46 6.75
N VAL A 942 29.42 -11.98 6.38
CA VAL A 942 28.79 -13.20 6.92
C VAL A 942 28.71 -14.24 5.80
N SER A 943 29.31 -15.40 6.04
CA SER A 943 29.43 -16.49 5.06
C SER A 943 29.02 -17.80 5.70
N GLY A 944 28.19 -18.61 5.03
CA GLY A 944 27.75 -19.89 5.60
C GLY A 944 26.66 -20.57 4.79
N THR A 945 26.14 -21.69 5.30
CA THR A 945 24.94 -22.34 4.73
C THR A 945 23.67 -21.96 5.48
N SER A 946 23.81 -21.54 6.74
CA SER A 946 22.71 -21.21 7.65
C SER A 946 23.18 -20.37 8.84
N SER A 947 22.25 -19.76 9.55
CA SER A 947 22.39 -19.15 10.88
C SER A 947 22.98 -20.09 11.95
N THR A 948 22.87 -21.40 11.73
CA THR A 948 23.48 -22.44 12.57
C THR A 948 24.89 -22.84 12.13
N ASN A 949 25.30 -22.54 10.89
CA ASN A 949 26.59 -22.88 10.29
C ASN A 949 27.13 -21.70 9.45
N PHE A 950 27.78 -20.75 10.14
CA PHE A 950 28.34 -19.53 9.57
C PHE A 950 29.72 -19.20 10.15
N SER A 951 30.46 -18.37 9.43
CA SER A 951 31.61 -17.61 9.90
C SER A 951 31.42 -16.13 9.61
N THR A 952 32.19 -15.26 10.27
CA THR A 952 32.25 -13.84 9.92
C THR A 952 33.68 -13.34 9.76
N ASN A 953 33.83 -12.28 8.97
CA ASN A 953 35.08 -11.57 8.73
C ASN A 953 34.85 -10.06 8.86
N LEU A 954 35.81 -9.32 9.41
CA LEU A 954 35.71 -7.87 9.61
C LEU A 954 36.59 -7.14 8.61
N VAL A 955 35.96 -6.43 7.67
CA VAL A 955 36.59 -5.47 6.78
C VAL A 955 36.48 -4.08 7.40
N LEU A 956 37.63 -3.40 7.56
CA LEU A 956 37.71 -2.04 8.08
C LEU A 956 37.92 -1.06 6.94
N GLY A 957 36.94 -0.19 6.69
CA GLY A 957 37.10 0.94 5.77
C GLY A 957 37.85 2.07 6.47
N GLU A 958 39.05 2.39 6.02
CA GLU A 958 39.80 3.54 6.55
C GLU A 958 39.24 4.85 6.00
N GLY A 959 38.88 5.77 6.89
CA GLY A 959 38.38 7.09 6.52
C GLY A 959 39.50 8.07 6.20
N ARG A 960 39.25 9.36 6.44
CA ARG A 960 40.27 10.42 6.27
C ARG A 960 41.42 10.33 7.28
N THR A 961 41.21 9.59 8.37
CA THR A 961 42.19 9.29 9.42
C THR A 961 42.54 7.79 9.33
N PRO A 962 43.79 7.42 9.02
CA PRO A 962 44.21 6.01 9.02
C PRO A 962 44.06 5.35 10.38
N ILE A 963 43.73 4.06 10.42
CA ILE A 963 43.55 3.31 11.67
C ILE A 963 44.95 2.86 12.14
N SER A 964 45.31 3.16 13.39
CA SER A 964 46.63 2.76 13.89
C SER A 964 46.78 1.23 13.89
N ALA A 965 48.00 0.72 13.71
CA ALA A 965 48.23 -0.72 13.69
C ALA A 965 47.77 -1.41 15.00
N ALA A 966 47.84 -0.71 16.14
CA ALA A 966 47.36 -1.19 17.43
C ALA A 966 45.82 -1.20 17.55
N ASP A 967 45.14 -0.16 17.04
CA ASP A 967 43.68 -0.12 16.96
C ASP A 967 43.16 -1.21 16.02
N ARG A 968 43.78 -1.36 14.83
CA ARG A 968 43.46 -2.39 13.82
C ARG A 968 43.60 -3.80 14.39
N ALA A 969 44.73 -4.10 15.04
CA ALA A 969 44.94 -5.39 15.71
C ALA A 969 43.93 -5.63 16.85
N SER A 970 43.55 -4.57 17.59
CA SER A 970 42.55 -4.66 18.65
C SER A 970 41.14 -4.95 18.08
N LEU A 971 40.72 -4.26 17.01
CA LEU A 971 39.45 -4.51 16.33
C LEU A 971 39.38 -5.92 15.74
N GLN A 972 40.46 -6.40 15.12
CA GLN A 972 40.53 -7.77 14.58
C GLN A 972 40.46 -8.83 15.70
N ARG A 973 41.18 -8.63 16.81
CA ARG A 973 41.09 -9.50 18.00
C ARG A 973 39.68 -9.52 18.59
N ILE A 974 39.05 -8.35 18.71
CA ILE A 974 37.66 -8.21 19.18
C ILE A 974 36.68 -8.92 18.23
N SER A 975 36.87 -8.82 16.92
CA SER A 975 36.05 -9.56 15.94
C SER A 975 36.16 -11.07 16.09
N GLY A 976 37.37 -11.61 16.33
CA GLY A 976 37.55 -13.03 16.63
C GLY A 976 36.82 -13.45 17.91
N GLN A 977 36.80 -12.58 18.92
CA GLN A 977 36.04 -12.79 20.16
C GLN A 977 34.52 -12.69 19.95
N ALA A 978 34.03 -11.85 19.04
CA ALA A 978 32.60 -11.72 18.73
C ALA A 978 32.01 -13.04 18.19
N VAL A 979 32.73 -13.72 17.31
CA VAL A 979 32.34 -15.04 16.79
C VAL A 979 32.29 -16.09 17.90
N GLN A 980 33.29 -16.10 18.80
CA GLN A 980 33.40 -17.07 19.90
C GLN A 980 32.40 -16.83 21.04
N ALA A 981 32.13 -15.57 21.36
CA ALA A 981 31.11 -15.17 22.34
C ALA A 981 29.68 -15.39 21.83
N GLY A 982 29.53 -15.67 20.53
CA GLY A 982 28.27 -15.83 19.83
C GLY A 982 27.61 -14.48 19.54
N CYS A 983 27.58 -14.09 18.27
CA CYS A 983 26.56 -13.15 17.77
C CYS A 983 25.15 -13.81 17.67
N ARG A 984 24.94 -14.96 18.32
CA ARG A 984 23.72 -15.80 18.28
C ARG A 984 22.74 -15.37 19.37
#